data_AF-A0A2S2QG60-F1
#
_entry.id   AF-A0A2S2QG60-F1
#
_cell.length_a   1.000
_cell.length_b   1.000
_cell.length_c   1.000
_cell.angle_alpha   90.00
_cell.angle_beta   90.00
_cell.angle_gamma   90.00
#
_symmetry.space_group_name_H-M   'P 1'
#
loop_
_entity.id
_entity.type
_entity.pdbx_description
1 polymer ?
#
loop_
_entity_poly.entity_id
_entity_poly.type
_entity_poly.pdbx_seq_one_letter_code
_entity_poly.pdbx_strand_id
1 'polypeptide(L)'
;MTSFECNGVLVDFPYEPYDVQKRYMEKVLECLQNGNNGVLESPTGTGKTLSLLCSSLAWLMTKKAAIQANRMCPTENDISVLVNTAAGVNRNPNSAWNGVIRPPRIIYGSRTHTQLNQVMKELRRTNYRHMKVGIIGSRDQLCINPEVMKETNSSVKIALCRAKVSARTCQFYNNVELKSKEAFIDDGIIDIEDLVKKGKKFNCCPYYGSRELQKDVDILFTPYNYIIDPRTRKALEIQFSEDVIILDEGHNIEKMCEESCSVEISSTDVAFCIDAVTDIMKTLYDEKNTEFSKEPIQLRPREFSDDDICVLKALFLEIEKVIDGIELTNSTNDKKMEGSYVFKLLQGAEVTPANMSKFISFLNAVIIYMSSSNNNQPHQSKEASLYKFQQFLECILQSLGSNGDPKNTDKYFRTYIELEQNKYKLKNDSKKLKEFKKGKTVHFWCFSPGFGMRDLLERNVHCIILTSGTLSPLAATITEIGIPVKVQLQNAHVIKNDQVCVSVIKNGPNNKPLVCNYSSRNNSDFLISLGQTLVNFSRIIPGGTLVFFPSYPFLDSCVNYWQGCNIWASITKNKSLFVEPKNKDVLNSVIEEYYKAIQENKGAMLLAVYRGKVSEGLDFSDWKARAVIILGLPYPPYLDPRVVMKRDYLNDIQKENPQGLTGQEWYKLEAIKAVNQAMGRVIRHIGDWGSIIFCDERYANNNIKLQLSAWLQPHIKIYDQFSLAFRDNVKFFKNAGAIMPSVVLFSNASFQEPAQSTVLRSLESAKRKVMEDDTLKLYESHCSKLADSLEKKEECSSSKSILASVDDYVENKIVNTIVESQSSITNVSCDLKPLVKKRKLKIIPNEIEETNTVVAKNKTINFMTKVRSVLKDKEIYSNFVCLVKKYMIERNCKNFIESLDKLFPNKTPNIIGVILDLNDFFGKETNSEFSSYCIKLTKHL
;
A
#
# COMPACT_ATOMS: atom_id res chain seq x y z
N MET A 1 7.24 -38.76 -3.45
CA MET A 1 8.27 -37.77 -3.05
C MET A 1 9.62 -38.33 -3.42
N THR A 2 10.48 -37.50 -4.00
CA THR A 2 11.80 -37.87 -4.51
C THR A 2 12.84 -36.93 -3.93
N SER A 3 13.89 -37.48 -3.34
CA SER A 3 15.06 -36.72 -2.90
C SER A 3 16.13 -36.83 -3.99
N PHE A 4 16.73 -35.70 -4.36
CA PHE A 4 17.82 -35.68 -5.35
C PHE A 4 18.84 -34.62 -4.98
N GLU A 5 20.08 -34.82 -5.40
CA GLU A 5 21.15 -33.85 -5.18
C GLU A 5 21.11 -32.76 -6.26
N CYS A 6 21.18 -31.50 -5.82
CA CYS A 6 21.17 -30.32 -6.68
C CYS A 6 22.22 -29.34 -6.15
N ASN A 7 23.26 -29.02 -6.93
CA ASN A 7 24.37 -28.16 -6.50
C ASN A 7 24.93 -28.50 -5.10
N GLY A 8 25.10 -29.80 -4.79
CA GLY A 8 25.62 -30.26 -3.49
C GLY A 8 24.63 -30.18 -2.32
N VAL A 9 23.36 -29.87 -2.57
CA VAL A 9 22.29 -29.86 -1.56
C VAL A 9 21.28 -30.96 -1.88
N LEU A 10 20.93 -31.77 -0.88
CA LEU A 10 19.88 -32.77 -1.02
C LEU A 10 18.51 -32.07 -0.95
N VAL A 11 17.78 -32.06 -2.05
CA VAL A 11 16.46 -31.44 -2.15
C VAL A 11 15.39 -32.51 -2.19
N ASP A 12 14.53 -32.52 -1.16
CA ASP A 12 13.27 -33.25 -1.17
C ASP A 12 12.26 -32.51 -2.03
N PHE A 13 11.73 -33.16 -3.06
CA PHE A 13 10.68 -32.62 -3.92
C PHE A 13 9.43 -33.54 -3.91
N PRO A 14 8.21 -32.98 -3.97
CA PRO A 14 7.00 -33.80 -3.84
C PRO A 14 6.82 -34.87 -4.93
N TYR A 15 7.35 -34.62 -6.13
CA TYR A 15 7.31 -35.49 -7.30
C TYR A 15 8.64 -35.41 -8.05
N GLU A 16 8.81 -36.16 -9.15
CA GLU A 16 10.03 -36.07 -9.96
C GLU A 16 10.10 -34.71 -10.70
N PRO A 17 11.10 -33.86 -10.42
CA PRO A 17 11.15 -32.50 -10.96
C PRO A 17 11.47 -32.50 -12.46
N TYR A 18 10.82 -31.62 -13.21
CA TYR A 18 11.13 -31.36 -14.62
C TYR A 18 12.51 -30.71 -14.77
N ASP A 19 13.12 -30.81 -15.95
CA ASP A 19 14.43 -30.19 -16.21
C ASP A 19 14.43 -28.67 -15.99
N VAL A 20 13.34 -27.98 -16.35
CA VAL A 20 13.20 -26.54 -16.08
C VAL A 20 13.14 -26.22 -14.58
N GLN A 21 12.59 -27.14 -13.77
CA GLN A 21 12.52 -27.02 -12.31
C GLN A 21 13.89 -27.29 -11.69
N LYS A 22 14.62 -28.30 -12.18
CA LYS A 22 16.01 -28.58 -11.76
C LYS A 22 16.91 -27.37 -12.01
N ARG A 23 16.92 -26.83 -13.24
CA ARG A 23 17.67 -25.59 -13.58
C ARG A 23 17.28 -24.40 -12.73
N TYR A 24 15.98 -24.26 -12.42
CA TYR A 24 15.51 -23.19 -11.55
C TYR A 24 16.06 -23.37 -10.12
N MET A 25 15.98 -24.58 -9.56
CA MET A 25 16.52 -24.89 -8.23
C MET A 25 18.04 -24.73 -8.17
N GLU A 26 18.78 -25.12 -9.21
CA GLU A 26 20.22 -24.91 -9.32
C GLU A 26 20.57 -23.42 -9.17
N LYS A 27 19.86 -22.55 -9.91
CA LYS A 27 20.10 -21.10 -9.86
C LYS A 27 19.69 -20.47 -8.52
N VAL A 28 18.60 -20.94 -7.90
CA VAL A 28 18.24 -20.52 -6.54
C VAL A 28 19.35 -20.90 -5.56
N LEU A 29 19.84 -22.15 -5.61
CA LEU A 29 20.93 -22.61 -4.75
C LEU A 29 22.23 -21.86 -4.99
N GLU A 30 22.54 -21.50 -6.24
CA GLU A 30 23.70 -20.67 -6.60
C GLU A 30 23.63 -19.28 -5.92
N CYS A 31 22.45 -18.65 -5.89
CA CYS A 31 22.23 -17.39 -5.15
C CYS A 31 22.50 -17.59 -3.66
N LEU A 32 21.86 -18.62 -3.07
CA LEU A 32 21.88 -18.89 -1.63
C LEU A 32 23.25 -19.34 -1.12
N GLN A 33 23.99 -20.14 -1.87
CA GLN A 33 25.31 -20.62 -1.46
C GLN A 33 26.37 -19.51 -1.53
N ASN A 34 26.27 -18.62 -2.53
CA ASN A 34 27.28 -17.59 -2.78
C ASN A 34 26.93 -16.21 -2.20
N GLY A 35 25.73 -16.02 -1.64
CA GLY A 35 25.27 -14.69 -1.19
C GLY A 35 25.12 -13.71 -2.36
N ASN A 36 24.74 -14.22 -3.53
CA ASN A 36 24.61 -13.43 -4.75
C ASN A 36 23.14 -13.10 -5.03
N ASN A 37 22.85 -11.86 -5.39
CA ASN A 37 21.50 -11.51 -5.82
C ASN A 37 21.19 -12.14 -7.18
N GLY A 38 19.93 -12.56 -7.34
CA GLY A 38 19.46 -13.24 -8.54
C GLY A 38 18.16 -12.67 -9.08
N VAL A 39 18.03 -12.66 -10.41
CA VAL A 39 16.76 -12.36 -11.08
C VAL A 39 16.38 -13.54 -11.98
N LEU A 40 15.29 -14.21 -11.62
CA LEU A 40 14.90 -15.50 -12.20
C LEU A 40 13.51 -15.38 -12.85
N GLU A 41 13.47 -15.40 -14.18
CA GLU A 41 12.22 -15.50 -14.95
C GLU A 41 11.89 -16.97 -15.22
N SER A 42 10.70 -17.41 -14.80
CA SER A 42 10.17 -18.74 -15.14
C SER A 42 8.67 -18.65 -15.45
N PRO A 43 8.22 -19.03 -16.66
CA PRO A 43 6.82 -18.91 -17.08
C PRO A 43 5.82 -19.57 -16.12
N THR A 44 4.57 -19.10 -16.17
CA THR A 44 3.47 -19.69 -15.38
C THR A 44 3.30 -21.17 -15.68
N GLY A 45 2.95 -21.95 -14.65
CA GLY A 45 2.74 -23.40 -14.78
C GLY A 45 4.00 -24.27 -14.84
N THR A 46 5.20 -23.68 -14.74
CA THR A 46 6.48 -24.41 -14.60
C THR A 46 6.72 -24.97 -13.19
N GLY A 47 5.88 -24.63 -12.20
CA GLY A 47 6.10 -25.02 -10.80
C GLY A 47 7.17 -24.19 -10.08
N LYS A 48 7.33 -22.92 -10.49
CA LYS A 48 8.24 -21.92 -9.91
C LYS A 48 8.18 -21.86 -8.38
N THR A 49 6.99 -21.63 -7.82
CA THR A 49 6.80 -21.48 -6.36
C THR A 49 7.28 -22.69 -5.58
N LEU A 50 6.95 -23.90 -6.04
CA LEU A 50 7.36 -25.13 -5.38
C LEU A 50 8.88 -25.36 -5.48
N SER A 51 9.45 -25.09 -6.66
CA SER A 51 10.90 -25.16 -6.90
C SER A 51 11.66 -24.19 -6.00
N LEU A 52 11.16 -22.96 -5.88
CA LEU A 52 11.71 -21.90 -5.03
C LEU A 52 11.67 -22.26 -3.55
N LEU A 53 10.52 -22.74 -3.05
CA LEU A 53 10.37 -23.18 -1.66
C LEU A 53 11.29 -24.35 -1.33
N CYS A 54 11.26 -25.42 -2.12
CA CYS A 54 11.98 -26.65 -1.82
C CYS A 54 13.51 -26.42 -1.82
N SER A 55 14.04 -25.74 -2.83
CA SER A 55 15.47 -25.42 -2.88
C SER A 55 15.91 -24.49 -1.74
N SER A 56 15.12 -23.47 -1.42
CA SER A 56 15.45 -22.53 -0.34
C SER A 56 15.42 -23.19 1.04
N LEU A 57 14.42 -24.04 1.31
CA LEU A 57 14.28 -24.73 2.59
C LEU A 57 15.29 -25.88 2.74
N ALA A 58 15.61 -26.60 1.67
CA ALA A 58 16.68 -27.59 1.66
C ALA A 58 18.04 -26.95 2.04
N TRP A 59 18.35 -25.81 1.44
CA TRP A 59 19.54 -25.04 1.78
C TRP A 59 19.53 -24.58 3.24
N LEU A 60 18.40 -24.04 3.72
CA LEU A 60 18.28 -23.58 5.10
C LEU A 60 18.47 -24.72 6.11
N MET A 61 17.88 -25.89 5.87
CA MET A 61 18.08 -27.09 6.69
C MET A 61 19.55 -27.50 6.73
N THR A 62 20.20 -27.55 5.57
CA THR A 62 21.62 -27.90 5.44
C THR A 62 22.49 -26.91 6.22
N LYS A 63 22.21 -25.61 6.13
CA LYS A 63 22.92 -24.56 6.87
C LYS A 63 22.72 -24.65 8.37
N LYS A 64 21.49 -24.89 8.83
CA LYS A 64 21.20 -25.11 10.25
C LYS A 64 21.95 -26.32 10.81
N ALA A 65 21.94 -27.44 10.09
CA ALA A 65 22.66 -28.64 10.48
C ALA A 65 24.17 -28.38 10.58
N ALA A 66 24.76 -27.68 9.61
CA ALA A 66 26.18 -27.30 9.64
C ALA A 66 26.52 -26.39 10.83
N ILE A 67 25.70 -25.38 11.12
CA ILE A 67 25.89 -24.49 12.29
C ILE A 67 25.76 -25.27 13.59
N GLN A 68 24.79 -26.19 13.69
CA GLN A 68 24.60 -27.02 14.88
C GLN A 68 25.78 -27.98 15.09
N ALA A 69 26.29 -28.60 14.02
CA ALA A 69 27.48 -29.44 14.08
C ALA A 69 28.72 -28.65 14.55
N ASN A 70 28.93 -27.45 14.02
CA ASN A 70 30.02 -26.55 14.44
C ASN A 70 29.90 -26.14 15.92
N ARG A 71 28.69 -25.98 16.45
CA ARG A 71 28.47 -25.69 17.88
C ARG A 71 28.71 -26.89 18.78
N MET A 72 28.42 -28.09 18.30
CA MET A 72 28.57 -29.34 19.07
C MET A 72 30.02 -29.83 19.14
N CYS A 73 30.87 -29.45 18.19
CA CYS A 73 32.30 -29.81 18.16
C CYS A 73 33.20 -28.57 18.01
N PRO A 74 33.31 -27.70 19.03
CA PRO A 74 34.15 -26.52 18.96
C PRO A 74 35.56 -26.85 19.47
N THR A 75 36.46 -27.43 18.65
CA THR A 75 37.93 -27.22 18.73
C THR A 75 38.78 -28.08 17.77
N GLU A 76 39.93 -27.49 17.43
CA GLU A 76 41.20 -28.06 16.92
C GLU A 76 41.18 -28.86 15.61
N ASN A 77 41.23 -28.08 14.52
CA ASN A 77 41.95 -28.28 13.26
C ASN A 77 41.81 -29.57 12.41
N ASP A 78 41.31 -30.72 12.85
CA ASP A 78 41.37 -31.92 11.98
C ASP A 78 40.06 -32.71 11.80
N ILE A 79 38.97 -32.38 12.50
CA ILE A 79 37.64 -33.03 12.31
C ILE A 79 36.69 -32.19 11.42
N SER A 80 37.12 -31.00 10.97
CA SER A 80 36.36 -30.20 10.00
C SER A 80 36.34 -30.79 8.58
N VAL A 81 37.23 -31.75 8.29
CA VAL A 81 37.45 -32.28 6.92
C VAL A 81 36.42 -33.35 6.54
N LEU A 82 35.88 -34.12 7.50
CA LEU A 82 34.93 -35.20 7.22
C LEU A 82 33.47 -34.75 7.13
N VAL A 83 33.04 -33.83 7.99
CA VAL A 83 31.63 -33.37 8.03
C VAL A 83 31.33 -32.35 6.92
N ASN A 84 32.29 -31.49 6.57
CA ASN A 84 32.10 -30.51 5.49
C ASN A 84 32.08 -31.15 4.09
N THR A 85 32.73 -32.31 3.92
CA THR A 85 32.67 -33.11 2.69
C THR A 85 31.32 -33.83 2.56
N ALA A 86 30.67 -34.17 3.68
CA ALA A 86 29.31 -34.73 3.69
C ALA A 86 28.21 -33.68 3.47
N ALA A 87 28.51 -32.38 3.64
CA ALA A 87 27.57 -31.27 3.48
C ALA A 87 27.65 -30.56 2.11
N GLY A 88 28.43 -31.08 1.15
CA GLY A 88 28.45 -30.61 -0.25
C GLY A 88 28.95 -29.17 -0.47
N VAL A 89 29.60 -28.54 0.52
CA VAL A 89 30.09 -27.16 0.40
C VAL A 89 31.50 -27.16 -0.21
N ASN A 90 31.59 -26.87 -1.52
CA ASN A 90 32.88 -26.62 -2.17
C ASN A 90 33.58 -25.41 -1.53
N ARG A 91 34.85 -25.60 -1.14
CA ARG A 91 35.68 -24.63 -0.43
C ARG A 91 35.92 -23.38 -1.29
N ASN A 92 35.45 -22.23 -0.83
CA ASN A 92 36.07 -20.95 -1.16
C ASN A 92 36.71 -20.38 0.14
N PRO A 93 38.04 -20.36 0.27
CA PRO A 93 38.73 -19.86 1.47
C PRO A 93 38.43 -18.38 1.79
N ASN A 94 37.87 -17.63 0.83
CA ASN A 94 37.42 -16.25 0.98
C ASN A 94 35.93 -16.12 1.34
N SER A 95 35.25 -17.19 1.75
CA SER A 95 33.86 -17.08 2.19
C SER A 95 33.82 -16.22 3.47
N ALA A 96 33.06 -15.12 3.43
CA ALA A 96 32.90 -14.12 4.50
C ALA A 96 32.31 -14.65 5.82
N TRP A 97 32.29 -15.97 6.04
CA TRP A 97 31.36 -16.67 6.92
C TRP A 97 32.03 -17.38 8.12
N ASN A 98 33.32 -17.12 8.36
CA ASN A 98 33.94 -17.47 9.64
C ASN A 98 33.40 -16.52 10.73
N GLY A 99 32.26 -16.86 11.34
CA GLY A 99 31.74 -16.12 12.51
C GLY A 99 30.22 -16.05 12.67
N VAL A 100 29.40 -16.69 11.82
CA VAL A 100 27.94 -16.52 11.91
C VAL A 100 27.33 -17.26 13.11
N ILE A 101 26.90 -16.47 14.10
CA ILE A 101 26.37 -16.94 15.39
C ILE A 101 24.93 -17.45 15.28
N ARG A 102 24.14 -17.07 14.26
CA ARG A 102 22.71 -17.48 14.11
C ARG A 102 22.39 -17.99 12.70
N PRO A 103 21.56 -19.03 12.56
CA PRO A 103 21.13 -19.48 11.23
C PRO A 103 20.34 -18.37 10.51
N PRO A 104 20.53 -18.20 9.19
CA PRO A 104 19.80 -17.19 8.42
C PRO A 104 18.31 -17.50 8.39
N ARG A 105 17.46 -16.48 8.26
CA ARG A 105 16.01 -16.63 8.04
C ARG A 105 15.65 -16.31 6.59
N ILE A 106 14.64 -16.98 6.06
CA ILE A 106 14.08 -16.68 4.73
C ILE A 106 12.89 -15.73 4.90
N ILE A 107 12.90 -14.59 4.21
CA ILE A 107 11.75 -13.69 4.11
C ILE A 107 11.15 -13.84 2.71
N TYR A 108 9.96 -14.43 2.65
CA TYR A 108 9.23 -14.68 1.41
C TYR A 108 8.19 -13.57 1.18
N GLY A 109 8.49 -12.71 0.21
CA GLY A 109 7.67 -11.64 -0.31
C GLY A 109 6.79 -12.08 -1.47
N SER A 110 5.49 -11.77 -1.43
CA SER A 110 4.60 -11.83 -2.60
C SER A 110 3.75 -10.56 -2.69
N ARG A 111 3.04 -10.34 -3.79
CA ARG A 111 2.24 -9.12 -3.97
C ARG A 111 1.03 -9.02 -3.03
N THR A 112 0.34 -10.13 -2.76
CA THR A 112 -0.88 -10.14 -1.94
C THR A 112 -0.90 -11.29 -0.93
N HIS A 113 -1.67 -11.13 0.16
CA HIS A 113 -1.89 -12.20 1.13
C HIS A 113 -2.56 -13.44 0.53
N THR A 114 -3.45 -13.28 -0.45
CA THR A 114 -4.07 -14.42 -1.13
C THR A 114 -3.03 -15.29 -1.85
N GLN A 115 -2.01 -14.68 -2.46
CA GLN A 115 -0.88 -15.43 -3.03
C GLN A 115 -0.06 -16.11 -1.94
N LEU A 116 0.26 -15.41 -0.83
CA LEU A 116 0.98 -16.02 0.29
C LEU A 116 0.24 -17.24 0.85
N ASN A 117 -1.09 -17.16 0.99
CA ASN A 117 -1.91 -18.29 1.42
C ASN A 117 -1.80 -19.49 0.45
N GLN A 118 -1.69 -19.25 -0.86
CA GLN A 118 -1.43 -20.32 -1.84
C GLN A 118 -0.04 -20.93 -1.65
N VAL A 119 0.99 -20.11 -1.43
CA VAL A 119 2.36 -20.58 -1.17
C VAL A 119 2.43 -21.43 0.10
N MET A 120 1.73 -21.02 1.18
CA MET A 120 1.68 -21.78 2.43
C MET A 120 0.94 -23.12 2.28
N LYS A 121 -0.13 -23.17 1.46
CA LYS A 121 -0.79 -24.43 1.11
C LYS A 121 0.14 -25.36 0.35
N GLU A 122 0.94 -24.86 -0.57
CA GLU A 122 1.96 -25.66 -1.26
C GLU A 122 3.05 -26.14 -0.29
N LEU A 123 3.51 -25.29 0.63
CA LEU A 123 4.49 -25.67 1.66
C LEU A 123 4.00 -26.85 2.53
N ARG A 124 2.72 -26.85 2.93
CA ARG A 124 2.09 -27.94 3.69
C ARG A 124 2.18 -29.31 3.00
N ARG A 125 2.32 -29.34 1.67
CA ARG A 125 2.40 -30.57 0.85
C ARG A 125 3.84 -31.09 0.70
N THR A 126 4.83 -30.40 1.25
CA THR A 126 6.26 -30.77 1.16
C THR A 126 6.77 -31.46 2.43
N ASN A 127 7.95 -32.07 2.34
CA ASN A 127 8.67 -32.58 3.51
C ASN A 127 9.13 -31.47 4.47
N TYR A 128 9.14 -30.21 4.02
CA TYR A 128 9.54 -29.06 4.82
C TYR A 128 8.42 -28.48 5.69
N ARG A 129 7.27 -29.16 5.81
CA ARG A 129 6.13 -28.71 6.63
C ARG A 129 6.43 -28.51 8.11
N HIS A 130 7.55 -29.04 8.59
CA HIS A 130 8.03 -28.95 9.96
C HIS A 130 8.85 -27.68 10.24
N MET A 131 9.15 -26.87 9.22
CA MET A 131 9.84 -25.59 9.37
C MET A 131 8.98 -24.59 10.15
N LYS A 132 9.59 -23.74 10.99
CA LYS A 132 8.87 -22.70 11.71
C LYS A 132 8.42 -21.60 10.75
N VAL A 133 7.12 -21.36 10.64
CA VAL A 133 6.54 -20.38 9.71
C VAL A 133 5.92 -19.20 10.46
N GLY A 134 6.21 -17.98 10.00
CA GLY A 134 5.52 -16.77 10.40
C GLY A 134 4.78 -16.13 9.23
N ILE A 135 3.65 -15.48 9.50
CA ILE A 135 2.96 -14.62 8.54
C ILE A 135 2.57 -13.30 9.21
N ILE A 136 2.83 -12.18 8.54
CA ILE A 136 2.41 -10.85 9.00
C ILE A 136 1.23 -10.41 8.13
N GLY A 137 0.26 -9.72 8.72
CA GLY A 137 -0.90 -9.17 8.01
C GLY A 137 -1.33 -7.81 8.55
N SER A 138 -2.26 -7.16 7.85
CA SER A 138 -2.80 -5.88 8.28
C SER A 138 -3.81 -6.03 9.43
N ARG A 139 -4.15 -4.92 10.09
CA ARG A 139 -5.24 -4.89 11.09
C ARG A 139 -6.59 -5.20 10.45
N ASP A 140 -6.77 -4.95 9.15
CA ASP A 140 -8.00 -5.29 8.44
C ASP A 140 -8.25 -6.80 8.40
N GLN A 141 -7.18 -7.60 8.45
CA GLN A 141 -7.25 -9.06 8.36
C GLN A 141 -7.14 -9.73 9.73
N LEU A 142 -6.31 -9.19 10.64
CA LEU A 142 -5.94 -9.85 11.90
C LEU A 142 -6.66 -9.29 13.14
N CYS A 143 -7.37 -8.15 13.03
CA CYS A 143 -8.06 -7.59 14.20
C CYS A 143 -9.32 -8.41 14.54
N ILE A 144 -9.50 -8.67 15.83
CA ILE A 144 -10.68 -9.36 16.38
C ILE A 144 -11.43 -8.50 17.41
N ASN A 145 -11.01 -7.25 17.62
CA ASN A 145 -11.69 -6.34 18.53
C ASN A 145 -12.95 -5.77 17.86
N PRO A 146 -14.15 -5.99 18.45
CA PRO A 146 -15.41 -5.64 17.79
C PRO A 146 -15.59 -4.13 17.58
N GLU A 147 -15.03 -3.27 18.43
CA GLU A 147 -15.12 -1.82 18.26
C GLU A 147 -14.22 -1.34 17.13
N VAL A 148 -13.03 -1.93 17.00
CA VAL A 148 -12.11 -1.58 15.90
C VAL A 148 -12.60 -2.13 14.57
N MET A 149 -13.22 -3.32 14.56
CA MET A 149 -13.71 -3.95 13.33
C MET A 149 -14.91 -3.25 12.70
N LYS A 150 -15.69 -2.47 13.46
CA LYS A 150 -16.83 -1.70 12.96
C LYS A 150 -16.43 -0.60 11.97
N GLU A 151 -15.23 -0.06 12.12
CA GLU A 151 -14.71 0.98 11.24
C GLU A 151 -14.39 0.40 9.86
N THR A 152 -14.67 1.12 8.78
CA THR A 152 -14.33 0.67 7.41
C THR A 152 -13.00 1.26 6.92
N ASN A 153 -12.61 2.42 7.44
CA ASN A 153 -11.39 3.12 7.07
C ASN A 153 -10.17 2.55 7.82
N SER A 154 -9.18 2.04 7.08
CA SER A 154 -7.97 1.42 7.65
C SER A 154 -7.17 2.38 8.54
N SER A 155 -7.07 3.67 8.18
CA SER A 155 -6.37 4.68 8.98
C SER A 155 -7.04 4.88 10.35
N VAL A 156 -8.38 4.87 10.36
CA VAL A 156 -9.18 5.00 11.59
C VAL A 156 -9.02 3.77 12.47
N LYS A 157 -9.03 2.56 11.88
CA LYS A 157 -8.75 1.32 12.61
C LYS A 157 -7.37 1.35 13.28
N ILE A 158 -6.36 1.84 12.57
CA ILE A 158 -4.99 1.93 13.11
C ILE A 158 -4.95 2.88 14.31
N ALA A 159 -5.51 4.07 14.17
CA ALA A 159 -5.55 5.07 15.24
C ALA A 159 -6.31 4.54 16.47
N LEU A 160 -7.52 4.01 16.29
CA LEU A 160 -8.33 3.47 17.38
C LEU A 160 -7.66 2.27 18.06
N CYS A 161 -7.05 1.37 17.28
CA CYS A 161 -6.28 0.25 17.82
C CYS A 161 -5.11 0.73 18.68
N ARG A 162 -4.32 1.72 18.19
CA ARG A 162 -3.22 2.31 18.96
C ARG A 162 -3.71 2.98 20.23
N ALA A 163 -4.77 3.77 20.17
CA ALA A 163 -5.37 4.42 21.33
C ALA A 163 -5.78 3.41 22.41
N LYS A 164 -6.47 2.32 22.02
CA LYS A 164 -6.86 1.26 22.95
C LYS A 164 -5.67 0.47 23.52
N VAL A 165 -4.62 0.27 22.73
CA VAL A 165 -3.38 -0.39 23.17
C VAL A 165 -2.65 0.48 24.19
N SER A 166 -2.45 1.77 23.89
CA SER A 166 -1.79 2.71 24.78
C SER A 166 -2.56 2.91 26.09
N ALA A 167 -3.90 2.97 26.02
CA ALA A 167 -4.77 3.05 27.20
C ALA A 167 -4.95 1.70 27.93
N ARG A 168 -4.32 0.61 27.45
CA ARG A 168 -4.48 -0.77 27.97
C ARG A 168 -5.94 -1.24 28.06
N THR A 169 -6.83 -0.71 27.21
CA THR A 169 -8.27 -1.08 27.18
C THR A 169 -8.57 -2.22 26.21
N CYS A 170 -7.62 -2.62 25.36
CA CYS A 170 -7.78 -3.77 24.46
C CYS A 170 -7.48 -5.09 25.18
N GLN A 171 -8.53 -5.82 25.59
CA GLN A 171 -8.41 -7.12 26.27
C GLN A 171 -7.56 -8.14 25.48
N PHE A 172 -7.70 -8.18 24.16
CA PHE A 172 -6.95 -9.10 23.30
C PHE A 172 -5.45 -8.79 23.28
N TYR A 173 -5.07 -7.50 23.27
CA TYR A 173 -3.66 -7.09 23.27
C TYR A 173 -2.99 -7.38 24.60
N ASN A 174 -3.69 -7.10 25.70
CA ASN A 174 -3.18 -7.31 27.06
C ASN A 174 -2.81 -8.78 27.33
N ASN A 175 -3.41 -9.73 26.60
CA ASN A 175 -3.13 -11.16 26.72
C ASN A 175 -1.95 -11.65 25.85
N VAL A 176 -1.38 -10.82 24.95
CA VAL A 176 -0.40 -11.26 23.95
C VAL A 176 0.88 -11.79 24.59
N GLU A 177 1.44 -11.07 25.57
CA GLU A 177 2.71 -11.43 26.19
C GLU A 177 2.65 -12.80 26.87
N LEU A 178 1.53 -13.10 27.54
CA LEU A 178 1.33 -14.34 28.28
C LEU A 178 0.89 -15.50 27.39
N LYS A 179 -0.02 -15.25 26.43
CA LYS A 179 -0.73 -16.32 25.70
C LYS A 179 -0.27 -16.54 24.28
N SER A 180 0.55 -15.67 23.69
CA SER A 180 0.92 -15.79 22.27
C SER A 180 1.62 -17.11 21.92
N LYS A 181 2.53 -17.57 22.78
CA LYS A 181 3.25 -18.84 22.59
C LYS A 181 2.32 -20.04 22.66
N GLU A 182 1.44 -20.08 23.66
CA GLU A 182 0.45 -21.17 23.79
C GLU A 182 -0.61 -21.13 22.68
N ALA A 183 -1.06 -19.92 22.32
CA ALA A 183 -2.15 -19.75 21.36
C ALA A 183 -1.73 -20.02 19.92
N PHE A 184 -0.48 -19.76 19.56
CA PHE A 184 -0.04 -19.73 18.17
C PHE A 184 1.21 -20.57 17.85
N ILE A 185 1.80 -21.28 18.82
CA ILE A 185 2.80 -22.31 18.51
C ILE A 185 2.04 -23.64 18.40
N ASP A 186 2.06 -24.26 17.23
CA ASP A 186 1.38 -25.53 16.91
C ASP A 186 2.28 -26.37 16.01
N ASP A 187 2.04 -27.68 15.92
CA ASP A 187 2.85 -28.64 15.14
C ASP A 187 2.60 -28.53 13.61
N GLY A 188 2.19 -27.34 13.14
CA GLY A 188 1.82 -27.13 11.74
C GLY A 188 1.88 -25.66 11.30
N ILE A 189 1.75 -25.47 9.99
CA ILE A 189 1.81 -24.16 9.33
C ILE A 189 0.49 -23.41 9.57
N ILE A 190 0.58 -22.26 10.25
CA ILE A 190 -0.55 -21.41 10.62
C ILE A 190 -0.66 -20.24 9.64
N ASP A 191 -1.79 -20.12 8.94
CA ASP A 191 -2.08 -18.97 8.07
C ASP A 191 -2.88 -17.85 8.79
N ILE A 192 -3.28 -16.82 8.05
CA ILE A 192 -4.00 -15.65 8.62
C ILE A 192 -5.34 -16.08 9.21
N GLU A 193 -6.08 -16.95 8.52
CA GLU A 193 -7.37 -17.45 8.94
C GLU A 193 -7.24 -18.29 10.22
N ASP A 194 -6.20 -19.14 10.30
CA ASP A 194 -5.86 -19.90 11.50
C ASP A 194 -5.50 -19.00 12.68
N LEU A 195 -4.69 -17.96 12.46
CA LEU A 195 -4.32 -16.96 13.48
C LEU A 195 -5.55 -16.27 14.06
N VAL A 196 -6.51 -15.86 13.22
CA VAL A 196 -7.75 -15.23 13.67
C VAL A 196 -8.62 -16.20 14.46
N LYS A 197 -8.77 -17.43 13.98
CA LYS A 197 -9.54 -18.48 14.67
C LYS A 197 -8.96 -18.80 16.05
N LYS A 198 -7.64 -18.97 16.13
CA LYS A 198 -6.92 -19.19 17.40
C LYS A 198 -7.00 -17.98 18.31
N GLY A 199 -6.82 -16.77 17.79
CA GLY A 199 -6.90 -15.55 18.62
C GLY A 199 -8.27 -15.36 19.26
N LYS A 200 -9.36 -15.71 18.56
CA LYS A 200 -10.71 -15.76 19.14
C LYS A 200 -10.83 -16.83 20.24
N LYS A 201 -10.30 -18.03 20.00
CA LYS A 201 -10.34 -19.15 20.97
C LYS A 201 -9.58 -18.82 22.26
N PHE A 202 -8.39 -18.22 22.15
CA PHE A 202 -7.49 -17.95 23.28
C PHE A 202 -7.62 -16.53 23.86
N ASN A 203 -8.53 -15.70 23.33
CA ASN A 203 -8.67 -14.28 23.66
C ASN A 203 -7.35 -13.51 23.56
N CYS A 204 -6.58 -13.78 22.50
CA CYS A 204 -5.27 -13.21 22.26
C CYS A 204 -5.23 -12.49 20.91
N CYS A 205 -4.64 -11.30 20.84
CA CYS A 205 -4.62 -10.50 19.62
C CYS A 205 -3.77 -11.16 18.53
N PRO A 206 -4.34 -11.54 17.36
CA PRO A 206 -3.58 -12.15 16.27
C PRO A 206 -2.56 -11.19 15.64
N TYR A 207 -2.92 -9.90 15.55
CA TYR A 207 -2.05 -8.87 14.95
C TYR A 207 -0.74 -8.69 15.73
N TYR A 208 -0.82 -8.53 17.05
CA TYR A 208 0.40 -8.43 17.87
C TYR A 208 1.02 -9.80 18.16
N GLY A 209 0.23 -10.88 18.22
CA GLY A 209 0.74 -12.24 18.34
C GLY A 209 1.65 -12.63 17.18
N SER A 210 1.25 -12.40 15.93
CA SER A 210 2.08 -12.65 14.74
C SER A 210 3.40 -11.87 14.75
N ARG A 211 3.41 -10.66 15.32
CA ARG A 211 4.63 -9.84 15.49
C ARG A 211 5.60 -10.40 16.53
N GLU A 212 5.10 -11.13 17.53
CA GLU A 212 5.96 -11.84 18.47
C GLU A 212 6.51 -13.11 17.85
N LEU A 213 5.68 -13.85 17.10
CA LEU A 213 6.07 -15.08 16.43
C LEU A 213 7.18 -14.86 15.40
N GLN A 214 7.15 -13.78 14.60
CA GLN A 214 8.16 -13.51 13.57
C GLN A 214 9.62 -13.42 14.09
N LYS A 215 9.82 -13.28 15.40
CA LYS A 215 11.15 -13.21 16.02
C LYS A 215 11.87 -14.57 16.02
N ASP A 216 11.13 -15.68 15.96
CA ASP A 216 11.66 -17.05 15.98
C ASP A 216 11.00 -17.89 14.87
N VAL A 217 11.29 -17.56 13.61
CA VAL A 217 10.80 -18.30 12.43
C VAL A 217 11.92 -18.58 11.45
N ASP A 218 11.75 -19.68 10.71
CA ASP A 218 12.65 -20.13 9.65
C ASP A 218 12.32 -19.44 8.34
N ILE A 219 11.00 -19.28 8.10
CA ILE A 219 10.45 -18.57 6.96
C ILE A 219 9.37 -17.59 7.40
N LEU A 220 9.50 -16.35 6.95
CA LEU A 220 8.54 -15.26 7.19
C LEU A 220 7.82 -14.91 5.89
N PHE A 221 6.53 -15.20 5.81
CA PHE A 221 5.67 -14.77 4.71
C PHE A 221 5.13 -13.36 4.98
N THR A 222 5.36 -12.45 4.04
CA THR A 222 4.90 -11.06 4.16
C THR A 222 4.69 -10.46 2.77
N PRO A 223 3.76 -9.52 2.59
CA PRO A 223 3.68 -8.78 1.35
C PRO A 223 4.99 -8.04 1.06
N TYR A 224 5.49 -8.05 -0.17
CA TYR A 224 6.79 -7.42 -0.44
C TYR A 224 6.76 -5.90 -0.20
N ASN A 225 5.61 -5.23 -0.22
CA ASN A 225 5.52 -3.81 0.14
C ASN A 225 5.87 -3.57 1.61
N TYR A 226 5.69 -4.56 2.49
CA TYR A 226 6.10 -4.46 3.90
C TYR A 226 7.63 -4.58 4.05
N ILE A 227 8.28 -5.21 3.08
CA ILE A 227 9.75 -5.33 3.01
C ILE A 227 10.32 -4.03 2.43
N ILE A 228 9.77 -3.54 1.31
CA ILE A 228 10.33 -2.41 0.57
C ILE A 228 10.09 -1.08 1.30
N ASP A 229 8.87 -0.81 1.74
CA ASP A 229 8.54 0.48 2.39
C ASP A 229 9.19 0.58 3.79
N PRO A 230 10.16 1.49 3.98
CA PRO A 230 10.86 1.61 5.26
C PRO A 230 9.92 1.95 6.43
N ARG A 231 8.83 2.69 6.16
CA ARG A 231 7.85 3.10 7.17
C ARG A 231 7.09 1.89 7.69
N THR A 232 6.57 1.07 6.78
CA THR A 232 5.85 -0.16 7.12
C THR A 232 6.78 -1.15 7.82
N ARG A 233 8.01 -1.31 7.32
CA ARG A 233 9.03 -2.17 7.93
C ARG A 233 9.33 -1.78 9.38
N LYS A 234 9.54 -0.49 9.64
CA LYS A 234 9.75 0.06 10.99
C LYS A 234 8.54 -0.17 11.89
N ALA A 235 7.33 0.04 11.38
CA ALA A 235 6.09 -0.15 12.14
C ALA A 235 5.82 -1.62 12.51
N LEU A 236 6.30 -2.57 11.70
CA LEU A 236 6.17 -4.02 11.92
C LEU A 236 7.38 -4.63 12.63
N GLU A 237 8.41 -3.83 12.91
CA GLU A 237 9.67 -4.28 13.54
C GLU A 237 10.37 -5.41 12.77
N ILE A 238 10.31 -5.35 11.43
CA ILE A 238 11.03 -6.30 10.58
C ILE A 238 12.50 -5.87 10.55
N GLN A 239 13.33 -6.61 11.27
CA GLN A 239 14.78 -6.45 11.29
C GLN A 239 15.43 -7.50 10.40
N PHE A 240 16.51 -7.12 9.70
CA PHE A 240 17.30 -8.03 8.87
C PHE A 240 18.58 -8.42 9.63
N SER A 241 18.97 -9.70 9.54
CA SER A 241 20.16 -10.25 10.19
C SER A 241 20.79 -11.32 9.29
N GLU A 242 21.35 -10.91 8.14
CA GLU A 242 21.80 -11.84 7.09
C GLU A 242 20.68 -12.74 6.57
N ASP A 243 19.50 -12.13 6.45
CA ASP A 243 18.31 -12.79 5.94
C ASP A 243 18.37 -12.93 4.41
N VAL A 244 17.75 -14.00 3.91
CA VAL A 244 17.48 -14.21 2.48
C VAL A 244 16.16 -13.53 2.15
N ILE A 245 16.14 -12.61 1.19
CA ILE A 245 14.91 -11.98 0.71
C ILE A 245 14.51 -12.59 -0.62
N ILE A 246 13.32 -13.20 -0.66
CA ILE A 246 12.72 -13.74 -1.88
C ILE A 246 11.54 -12.84 -2.24
N LEU A 247 11.51 -12.32 -3.46
CA LEU A 247 10.45 -11.48 -4.00
C LEU A 247 9.77 -12.20 -5.16
N ASP A 248 8.70 -12.93 -4.88
CA ASP A 248 7.89 -13.63 -5.88
C ASP A 248 6.79 -12.73 -6.45
N GLU A 249 6.38 -13.02 -7.68
CA GLU A 249 5.45 -12.21 -8.47
C GLU A 249 5.88 -10.73 -8.55
N GLY A 250 7.20 -10.50 -8.60
CA GLY A 250 7.83 -9.19 -8.53
C GLY A 250 7.79 -8.35 -9.81
N HIS A 251 6.86 -8.59 -10.75
CA HIS A 251 6.76 -7.79 -11.98
C HIS A 251 6.31 -6.34 -11.75
N ASN A 252 5.81 -6.02 -10.55
CA ASN A 252 5.45 -4.66 -10.13
C ASN A 252 6.44 -4.08 -9.10
N ILE A 253 7.61 -4.70 -8.94
CA ILE A 253 8.59 -4.27 -7.94
C ILE A 253 9.09 -2.85 -8.21
N GLU A 254 9.33 -2.51 -9.48
CA GLU A 254 9.83 -1.21 -9.93
C GLU A 254 8.92 -0.08 -9.45
N LYS A 255 7.63 -0.21 -9.79
CA LYS A 255 6.58 0.74 -9.41
C LYS A 255 6.40 0.81 -7.89
N MET A 256 6.48 -0.32 -7.19
CA MET A 256 6.38 -0.35 -5.73
C MET A 256 7.53 0.42 -5.07
N CYS A 257 8.77 0.24 -5.55
CA CYS A 257 9.92 0.98 -5.05
C CYS A 257 9.75 2.49 -5.25
N GLU A 258 9.34 2.92 -6.45
CA GLU A 258 9.06 4.34 -6.74
C GLU A 258 7.95 4.92 -5.85
N GLU A 259 6.83 4.22 -5.71
CA GLU A 259 5.70 4.65 -4.88
C GLU A 259 6.05 4.70 -3.40
N SER A 260 6.82 3.74 -2.90
CA SER A 260 7.25 3.70 -1.49
C SER A 260 8.12 4.89 -1.10
N CYS A 261 8.89 5.42 -2.05
CA CYS A 261 9.75 6.59 -1.89
C CYS A 261 9.11 7.89 -2.40
N SER A 262 7.83 7.88 -2.81
CA SER A 262 7.13 9.08 -3.27
C SER A 262 6.18 9.60 -2.20
N VAL A 263 6.04 10.93 -2.10
CA VAL A 263 5.11 11.59 -1.17
C VAL A 263 4.43 12.80 -1.81
N GLU A 264 3.28 13.18 -1.28
CA GLU A 264 2.56 14.40 -1.69
C GLU A 264 2.01 15.14 -0.47
N ILE A 265 1.85 16.45 -0.58
CA ILE A 265 1.19 17.30 0.42
C ILE A 265 0.35 18.36 -0.30
N SER A 266 -0.90 18.57 0.12
CA SER A 266 -1.76 19.62 -0.45
C SER A 266 -1.94 20.82 0.48
N SER A 267 -2.34 21.96 -0.08
CA SER A 267 -2.73 23.15 0.71
C SER A 267 -3.80 22.79 1.75
N THR A 268 -4.74 21.90 1.40
CA THR A 268 -5.76 21.39 2.33
C THR A 268 -5.15 20.61 3.50
N ASP A 269 -4.13 19.78 3.25
CA ASP A 269 -3.43 19.06 4.33
C ASP A 269 -2.74 20.03 5.29
N VAL A 270 -2.07 21.07 4.76
CA VAL A 270 -1.40 22.10 5.56
C VAL A 270 -2.42 22.90 6.38
N ALA A 271 -3.55 23.28 5.79
CA ALA A 271 -4.63 23.96 6.50
C ALA A 271 -5.16 23.12 7.68
N PHE A 272 -5.34 21.81 7.49
CA PHE A 272 -5.71 20.91 8.58
C PHE A 272 -4.62 20.78 9.66
N CYS A 273 -3.34 20.88 9.30
CA CYS A 273 -2.25 20.95 10.29
C CYS A 273 -2.35 22.24 11.13
N ILE A 274 -2.61 23.39 10.49
CA ILE A 274 -2.81 24.68 11.19
C ILE A 274 -3.99 24.58 12.17
N ASP A 275 -5.09 23.99 11.73
CA ASP A 275 -6.27 23.77 12.57
C ASP A 275 -5.97 22.81 13.74
N ALA A 276 -5.21 21.73 13.50
CA ALA A 276 -4.83 20.77 14.53
C ALA A 276 -4.04 21.46 15.65
N VAL A 277 -3.00 22.22 15.27
CA VAL A 277 -2.17 22.97 16.21
C VAL A 277 -2.98 24.03 16.94
N THR A 278 -3.93 24.68 16.24
CA THR A 278 -4.83 25.67 16.86
C THR A 278 -5.74 25.06 17.92
N ASP A 279 -6.23 23.83 17.72
CA ASP A 279 -7.05 23.14 18.72
C ASP A 279 -6.23 22.71 19.94
N ILE A 280 -4.96 22.31 19.74
CA ILE A 280 -4.01 22.09 20.84
C ILE A 280 -3.82 23.37 21.63
N MET A 281 -3.59 24.52 20.97
CA MET A 281 -3.46 25.82 21.65
C MET A 281 -4.68 26.18 22.49
N LYS A 282 -5.90 25.93 21.99
CA LYS A 282 -7.14 26.15 22.75
C LYS A 282 -7.21 25.24 23.97
N THR A 283 -6.89 23.97 23.81
CA THR A 283 -6.88 22.99 24.91
C THR A 283 -5.92 23.42 26.01
N LEU A 284 -4.71 23.86 25.65
CA LEU A 284 -3.71 24.35 26.59
C LEU A 284 -4.14 25.66 27.29
N TYR A 285 -4.86 26.52 26.58
CA TYR A 285 -5.44 27.73 27.16
C TYR A 285 -6.56 27.40 28.15
N ASP A 286 -7.44 26.47 27.81
CA ASP A 286 -8.55 26.04 28.67
C ASP A 286 -8.05 25.33 29.93
N GLU A 287 -7.03 24.47 29.82
CA GLU A 287 -6.36 23.81 30.95
C GLU A 287 -5.77 24.82 31.94
N LYS A 288 -5.13 25.89 31.45
CA LYS A 288 -4.61 26.97 32.32
C LYS A 288 -5.71 27.79 32.99
N ASN A 289 -6.84 27.99 32.33
CA ASN A 289 -7.95 28.76 32.89
C ASN A 289 -8.85 27.95 33.83
N THR A 290 -8.80 26.62 33.77
CA THR A 290 -9.53 25.72 34.68
C THR A 290 -8.80 25.46 36.01
N GLU A 291 -7.56 25.91 36.17
CA GLU A 291 -6.82 25.92 37.46
C GLU A 291 -7.51 26.76 38.56
N PHE A 292 -8.51 27.60 38.22
CA PHE A 292 -9.34 28.33 39.19
C PHE A 292 -10.50 27.52 39.80
N SER A 293 -10.73 26.28 39.34
CA SER A 293 -11.70 25.35 39.94
C SER A 293 -10.99 24.30 40.80
N LYS A 294 -11.49 24.10 42.03
CA LYS A 294 -10.85 23.49 43.22
C LYS A 294 -10.41 22.00 43.16
N GLU A 295 -10.24 21.37 42.00
CA GLU A 295 -9.75 19.98 41.93
C GLU A 295 -8.36 19.89 41.26
N PRO A 296 -7.43 19.08 41.81
CA PRO A 296 -6.10 18.92 41.25
C PRO A 296 -6.18 18.13 39.95
N ILE A 297 -6.24 18.83 38.81
CA ILE A 297 -6.10 18.22 37.50
C ILE A 297 -4.64 17.76 37.38
N GLN A 298 -4.41 16.45 37.18
CA GLN A 298 -3.10 15.95 36.78
C GLN A 298 -2.72 16.59 35.43
N LEU A 299 -1.84 17.60 35.47
CA LEU A 299 -1.21 18.17 34.28
C LEU A 299 -0.61 17.04 33.45
N ARG A 300 -1.08 16.90 32.21
CA ARG A 300 -0.61 15.85 31.31
C ARG A 300 0.87 16.10 30.98
N PRO A 301 1.75 15.09 31.11
CA PRO A 301 3.13 15.24 30.71
C PRO A 301 3.19 15.59 29.21
N ARG A 302 3.83 16.71 28.89
CA ARG A 302 4.10 17.14 27.52
C ARG A 302 5.58 17.44 27.37
N GLU A 303 6.16 17.00 26.26
CA GLU A 303 7.59 17.16 25.94
C GLU A 303 7.91 18.52 25.29
N PHE A 304 6.91 19.41 25.18
CA PHE A 304 7.02 20.70 24.50
C PHE A 304 6.36 21.83 25.28
N SER A 305 6.84 23.06 25.06
CA SER A 305 6.33 24.29 25.65
C SER A 305 5.20 24.92 24.82
N ASP A 306 4.52 25.92 25.39
CA ASP A 306 3.52 26.70 24.66
C ASP A 306 4.15 27.53 23.52
N ASP A 307 5.38 27.99 23.72
CA ASP A 307 6.15 28.72 22.72
C ASP A 307 6.47 27.82 21.52
N ASP A 308 6.82 26.54 21.76
CA ASP A 308 7.10 25.57 20.69
C ASP A 308 5.88 25.33 19.80
N ILE A 309 4.68 25.27 20.38
CA ILE A 309 3.41 25.14 19.63
C ILE A 309 3.12 26.41 18.80
N CYS A 310 3.44 27.59 19.33
CA CYS A 310 3.33 28.84 18.57
C CYS A 310 4.29 28.85 17.38
N VAL A 311 5.53 28.39 17.57
CA VAL A 311 6.53 28.23 16.50
C VAL A 311 6.03 27.25 15.44
N LEU A 312 5.46 26.12 15.85
CA LEU A 312 4.89 25.14 14.93
C LEU A 312 3.77 25.72 14.06
N LYS A 313 2.87 26.50 14.67
CA LYS A 313 1.78 27.17 13.95
C LYS A 313 2.33 28.22 12.98
N ALA A 314 3.30 29.02 13.40
CA ALA A 314 3.95 30.01 12.54
C ALA A 314 4.60 29.33 11.33
N LEU A 315 5.30 28.23 11.54
CA LEU A 315 5.93 27.44 10.48
C LEU A 315 4.90 26.92 9.47
N PHE A 316 3.78 26.34 9.92
CA PHE A 316 2.73 25.89 8.99
C PHE A 316 2.11 27.04 8.18
N LEU A 317 1.93 28.21 8.79
CA LEU A 317 1.47 29.42 8.08
C LEU A 317 2.49 29.89 7.04
N GLU A 318 3.79 29.82 7.33
CA GLU A 318 4.82 30.13 6.33
C GLU A 318 4.86 29.10 5.20
N ILE A 319 4.70 27.81 5.49
CA ILE A 319 4.60 26.77 4.46
C ILE A 319 3.39 27.02 3.56
N GLU A 320 2.23 27.34 4.13
CA GLU A 320 1.02 27.69 3.38
C GLU A 320 1.28 28.88 2.45
N LYS A 321 1.89 29.96 2.96
CA LYS A 321 2.27 31.13 2.15
C LYS A 321 3.23 30.77 1.02
N VAL A 322 4.25 29.96 1.30
CA VAL A 322 5.25 29.53 0.30
C VAL A 322 4.57 28.73 -0.80
N ILE A 323 3.72 27.76 -0.46
CA ILE A 323 2.98 26.95 -1.45
C ILE A 323 2.04 27.84 -2.27
N ASP A 324 1.29 28.72 -1.62
CA ASP A 324 0.34 29.63 -2.29
C ASP A 324 1.04 30.69 -3.16
N GLY A 325 2.28 31.05 -2.86
CA GLY A 325 3.11 31.96 -3.65
C GLY A 325 3.69 31.37 -4.94
N ILE A 326 3.65 30.04 -5.14
CA ILE A 326 4.23 29.40 -6.32
C ILE A 326 3.45 29.73 -7.59
N GLU A 327 4.05 30.47 -8.52
CA GLU A 327 3.46 30.70 -9.83
C GLU A 327 3.50 29.42 -10.68
N LEU A 328 2.32 29.02 -11.17
CA LEU A 328 2.12 27.88 -12.07
C LEU A 328 2.15 28.36 -13.52
N THR A 329 2.44 27.46 -14.45
CA THR A 329 2.43 27.78 -15.88
C THR A 329 1.01 28.04 -16.38
N ASN A 330 0.83 29.12 -17.16
CA ASN A 330 -0.51 29.55 -17.61
C ASN A 330 -1.21 28.54 -18.55
N SER A 331 -0.45 27.69 -19.25
CA SER A 331 -0.99 26.73 -20.23
C SER A 331 -1.55 25.46 -19.59
N THR A 332 -0.84 24.93 -18.58
CA THR A 332 -1.07 23.59 -18.02
C THR A 332 -1.46 23.62 -16.55
N ASN A 333 -1.42 24.80 -15.91
CA ASN A 333 -1.70 24.98 -14.48
C ASN A 333 -0.86 24.06 -13.59
N ASP A 334 0.38 23.83 -14.02
CA ASP A 334 1.34 22.97 -13.34
C ASP A 334 2.74 23.58 -13.33
N LYS A 335 3.65 22.98 -12.56
CA LYS A 335 5.07 23.34 -12.53
C LYS A 335 5.90 22.08 -12.30
N LYS A 336 6.91 21.87 -13.14
CA LYS A 336 7.87 20.76 -13.07
C LYS A 336 9.22 21.31 -12.64
N MET A 337 9.83 20.71 -11.62
CA MET A 337 11.10 21.14 -11.04
C MET A 337 11.97 19.92 -10.69
N GLU A 338 13.27 20.17 -10.49
CA GLU A 338 14.20 19.19 -9.94
C GLU A 338 13.85 18.76 -8.50
N GLY A 339 14.40 17.65 -8.04
CA GLY A 339 14.15 17.12 -6.69
C GLY A 339 14.53 18.11 -5.58
N SER A 340 15.67 18.78 -5.75
CA SER A 340 16.25 19.73 -4.81
C SER A 340 15.40 20.97 -4.57
N TYR A 341 14.42 21.25 -5.43
CA TYR A 341 13.48 22.35 -5.26
C TYR A 341 12.64 22.21 -3.98
N VAL A 342 12.34 20.99 -3.54
CA VAL A 342 11.56 20.78 -2.31
C VAL A 342 12.23 21.38 -1.08
N PHE A 343 13.56 21.39 -1.02
CA PHE A 343 14.31 22.01 0.08
C PHE A 343 14.25 23.54 0.02
N LYS A 344 14.19 24.12 -1.18
CA LYS A 344 13.99 25.57 -1.34
C LYS A 344 12.61 26.00 -0.83
N LEU A 345 11.59 25.17 -1.05
CA LEU A 345 10.24 25.41 -0.49
C LEU A 345 10.27 25.38 1.03
N LEU A 346 10.88 24.34 1.61
CA LEU A 346 10.97 24.17 3.06
C LEU A 346 11.83 25.23 3.74
N GLN A 347 12.89 25.69 3.08
CA GLN A 347 13.75 26.76 3.57
C GLN A 347 12.98 28.08 3.75
N GLY A 348 11.94 28.33 2.95
CA GLY A 348 11.05 29.47 3.12
C GLY A 348 10.32 29.50 4.46
N ALA A 349 10.21 28.35 5.14
CA ALA A 349 9.66 28.20 6.49
C ALA A 349 10.74 27.82 7.52
N GLU A 350 12.01 28.14 7.24
CA GLU A 350 13.18 27.84 8.10
C GLU A 350 13.43 26.35 8.37
N VAL A 351 12.82 25.44 7.59
CA VAL A 351 13.08 24.00 7.66
C VAL A 351 14.24 23.65 6.73
N THR A 352 15.36 23.23 7.30
CA THR A 352 16.61 22.91 6.60
C THR A 352 17.00 21.46 6.84
N PRO A 353 17.84 20.83 5.99
CA PRO A 353 18.35 19.48 6.22
C PRO A 353 18.94 19.26 7.63
N ALA A 354 19.59 20.30 8.20
CA ALA A 354 20.24 20.21 9.51
C ALA A 354 19.27 20.20 10.70
N ASN A 355 18.09 20.81 10.59
CA ASN A 355 17.10 20.88 11.66
C ASN A 355 15.89 19.94 11.45
N MET A 356 15.74 19.37 10.26
CA MET A 356 14.59 18.55 9.86
C MET A 356 14.37 17.33 10.77
N SER A 357 15.43 16.66 11.23
CA SER A 357 15.33 15.52 12.14
C SER A 357 14.77 15.89 13.52
N LYS A 358 15.20 17.04 14.07
CA LYS A 358 14.67 17.60 15.31
C LYS A 358 13.20 18.00 15.13
N PHE A 359 12.87 18.59 13.99
CA PHE A 359 11.51 18.99 13.67
C PHE A 359 10.55 17.79 13.53
N ILE A 360 10.97 16.72 12.86
CA ILE A 360 10.21 15.45 12.78
C ILE A 360 9.98 14.88 14.19
N SER A 361 11.00 14.92 15.05
CA SER A 361 10.88 14.43 16.44
C SER A 361 9.88 15.26 17.26
N PHE A 362 9.91 16.58 17.10
CA PHE A 362 8.95 17.49 17.72
C PHE A 362 7.52 17.28 17.21
N LEU A 363 7.32 17.14 15.89
CA LEU A 363 6.01 16.80 15.31
C LEU A 363 5.45 15.49 15.88
N ASN A 364 6.30 14.48 16.04
CA ASN A 364 5.90 13.20 16.63
C ASN A 364 5.42 13.37 18.09
N ALA A 365 6.10 14.19 18.90
CA ALA A 365 5.68 14.49 20.27
C ALA A 365 4.30 15.20 20.31
N VAL A 366 4.06 16.13 19.39
CA VAL A 366 2.77 16.83 19.25
C VAL A 366 1.66 15.86 18.84
N ILE A 367 1.92 14.96 17.88
CA ILE A 367 0.97 13.94 17.45
C ILE A 367 0.61 13.01 18.63
N ILE A 368 1.60 12.52 19.38
CA ILE A 368 1.38 11.66 20.56
C ILE A 368 0.51 12.35 21.62
N TYR A 369 0.74 13.64 21.89
CA TYR A 369 -0.08 14.43 22.82
C TYR A 369 -1.53 14.55 22.35
N MET A 370 -1.74 14.81 21.05
CA MET A 370 -3.06 14.91 20.45
C MET A 370 -3.82 13.57 20.53
N SER A 371 -3.16 12.45 20.18
CA SER A 371 -3.76 11.11 20.26
C SER A 371 -4.18 10.74 21.69
N SER A 372 -3.45 11.22 22.70
CA SER A 372 -3.71 10.96 24.12
C SER A 372 -4.85 11.78 24.71
N SER A 373 -5.34 12.80 23.99
CA SER A 373 -6.37 13.73 24.46
C SER A 373 -7.81 13.34 24.10
N ASN A 374 -8.00 12.22 23.41
CA ASN A 374 -9.29 11.89 22.79
C ASN A 374 -10.31 11.28 23.77
N ASN A 375 -11.15 12.14 24.34
CA ASN A 375 -12.51 11.80 24.78
C ASN A 375 -13.45 11.82 23.55
N ASN A 376 -13.58 10.69 22.84
CA ASN A 376 -14.71 10.32 21.96
C ASN A 376 -15.17 11.29 20.82
N GLN A 377 -14.41 12.31 20.38
CA GLN A 377 -14.76 13.11 19.19
C GLN A 377 -13.76 12.92 18.02
N PRO A 378 -14.24 12.78 16.77
CA PRO A 378 -13.41 12.45 15.63
C PRO A 378 -12.71 13.69 15.03
N HIS A 379 -11.58 14.11 15.60
CA HIS A 379 -10.60 15.00 14.93
C HIS A 379 -9.69 14.25 13.93
N GLN A 380 -10.15 13.12 13.40
CA GLN A 380 -9.34 12.14 12.65
C GLN A 380 -8.68 12.74 11.40
N SER A 381 -9.32 13.70 10.72
CA SER A 381 -8.73 14.34 9.54
C SER A 381 -7.53 15.22 9.90
N LYS A 382 -7.59 15.92 11.03
CA LYS A 382 -6.54 16.86 11.47
C LYS A 382 -5.28 16.12 11.93
N GLU A 383 -5.46 15.08 12.75
CA GLU A 383 -4.37 14.20 13.19
C GLU A 383 -3.73 13.46 12.00
N ALA A 384 -4.55 12.97 11.07
CA ALA A 384 -4.06 12.33 9.85
C ALA A 384 -3.22 13.28 8.98
N SER A 385 -3.59 14.56 8.88
CA SER A 385 -2.82 15.55 8.13
C SER A 385 -1.46 15.86 8.79
N LEU A 386 -1.39 15.98 10.12
CA LEU A 386 -0.11 16.13 10.83
C LEU A 386 0.81 14.93 10.57
N TYR A 387 0.27 13.71 10.63
CA TYR A 387 1.01 12.51 10.33
C TYR A 387 1.46 12.45 8.85
N LYS A 388 0.59 12.86 7.91
CA LYS A 388 0.94 12.96 6.49
C LYS A 388 2.08 13.95 6.26
N PHE A 389 2.06 15.09 6.95
CA PHE A 389 3.12 16.08 6.88
C PHE A 389 4.44 15.58 7.50
N GLN A 390 4.39 14.85 8.63
CA GLN A 390 5.57 14.18 9.18
C GLN A 390 6.17 13.20 8.15
N GLN A 391 5.34 12.37 7.51
CA GLN A 391 5.81 11.43 6.48
C GLN A 391 6.43 12.13 5.27
N PHE A 392 5.87 13.28 4.87
CA PHE A 392 6.42 14.11 3.80
C PHE A 392 7.86 14.53 4.13
N LEU A 393 8.11 15.02 5.35
CA LEU A 393 9.45 15.39 5.81
C LEU A 393 10.39 14.19 5.97
N GLU A 394 9.92 13.07 6.52
CA GLU A 394 10.72 11.85 6.65
C GLU A 394 11.22 11.34 5.30
N CYS A 395 10.36 11.37 4.26
CA CYS A 395 10.74 10.98 2.91
C CYS A 395 11.78 11.93 2.30
N ILE A 396 11.62 13.24 2.49
CA ILE A 396 12.59 14.25 2.03
C ILE A 396 13.93 14.06 2.74
N LEU A 397 13.93 13.81 4.04
CA LEU A 397 15.15 13.55 4.80
C LEU A 397 15.86 12.28 4.30
N GLN A 398 15.11 11.20 4.05
CA GLN A 398 15.66 9.95 3.50
C GLN A 398 16.26 10.15 2.10
N SER A 399 15.67 11.04 1.28
CA SER A 399 16.14 11.29 -0.09
C SER A 399 17.56 11.86 -0.17
N LEU A 400 18.07 12.52 0.88
CA LEU A 400 19.43 13.08 0.92
C LEU A 400 20.52 11.99 0.85
N GLY A 401 20.22 10.77 1.31
CA GLY A 401 21.21 9.70 1.46
C GLY A 401 22.36 10.07 2.41
N SER A 402 23.47 9.32 2.32
CA SER A 402 24.60 9.44 3.25
C SER A 402 25.38 10.75 3.17
N ASN A 403 25.29 11.47 2.03
CA ASN A 403 26.08 12.68 1.77
C ASN A 403 25.43 13.96 2.30
N GLY A 404 24.13 13.94 2.61
CA GLY A 404 23.41 15.10 3.15
C GLY A 404 23.20 16.29 2.19
N ASP A 405 23.67 16.21 0.94
CA ASP A 405 23.53 17.28 -0.06
C ASP A 405 22.16 17.23 -0.77
N PRO A 406 21.33 18.29 -0.68
CA PRO A 406 20.08 18.41 -1.42
C PRO A 406 20.19 18.15 -2.93
N LYS A 407 21.30 18.51 -3.58
CA LYS A 407 21.46 18.29 -5.03
C LYS A 407 21.49 16.82 -5.42
N ASN A 408 21.89 15.92 -4.52
CA ASN A 408 21.89 14.49 -4.78
C ASN A 408 20.47 13.96 -5.07
N THR A 409 19.44 14.64 -4.57
CA THR A 409 18.05 14.26 -4.82
C THR A 409 17.65 14.40 -6.29
N ASP A 410 18.31 15.28 -7.06
CA ASP A 410 18.06 15.49 -8.49
C ASP A 410 18.40 14.24 -9.33
N LYS A 411 19.19 13.31 -8.78
CA LYS A 411 19.51 12.04 -9.45
C LYS A 411 18.35 11.05 -9.46
N TYR A 412 17.42 11.13 -8.51
CA TYR A 412 16.39 10.12 -8.30
C TYR A 412 14.97 10.69 -8.23
N PHE A 413 14.83 11.96 -7.85
CA PHE A 413 13.56 12.60 -7.54
C PHE A 413 13.26 13.78 -8.46
N ARG A 414 11.98 14.09 -8.59
CA ARG A 414 11.48 15.32 -9.20
C ARG A 414 10.36 15.90 -8.34
N THR A 415 10.22 17.23 -8.39
CA THR A 415 9.14 17.95 -7.73
C THR A 415 8.12 18.40 -8.77
N TYR A 416 6.85 18.05 -8.56
CA TYR A 416 5.74 18.45 -9.43
C TYR A 416 4.68 19.17 -8.62
N ILE A 417 4.12 20.25 -9.16
CA ILE A 417 3.15 21.08 -8.46
C ILE A 417 1.98 21.34 -9.40
N GLU A 418 0.77 21.09 -8.93
CA GLU A 418 -0.45 21.31 -9.70
C GLU A 418 -1.54 21.96 -8.85
N LEU A 419 -2.56 22.50 -9.51
CA LEU A 419 -3.77 22.92 -8.84
C LEU A 419 -4.47 21.71 -8.19
N GLU A 420 -4.83 21.86 -6.92
CA GLU A 420 -5.56 20.86 -6.17
C GLU A 420 -6.92 20.61 -6.84
N GLN A 421 -7.16 19.35 -7.20
CA GLN A 421 -8.43 18.94 -7.80
C GLN A 421 -9.46 18.76 -6.67
N ASN A 422 -10.61 19.46 -6.78
CA ASN A 422 -11.71 19.30 -5.82
C ASN A 422 -12.23 17.86 -5.85
N LYS A 423 -11.85 17.04 -4.87
CA LYS A 423 -12.34 15.66 -4.71
C LYS A 423 -13.83 15.56 -4.33
N TYR A 424 -14.52 16.69 -4.12
CA TYR A 424 -15.94 16.76 -3.83
C TYR A 424 -16.71 17.51 -4.91
N LYS A 425 -17.46 16.78 -5.75
CA LYS A 425 -18.64 17.37 -6.42
C LYS A 425 -19.72 17.54 -5.34
N LEU A 426 -19.78 18.72 -4.72
CA LEU A 426 -20.95 19.13 -3.95
C LEU A 426 -22.16 19.10 -4.89
N LYS A 427 -23.10 18.18 -4.64
CA LYS A 427 -24.44 18.24 -5.22
C LYS A 427 -25.08 19.53 -4.73
N ASN A 428 -25.51 20.36 -5.69
CA ASN A 428 -26.41 21.50 -5.56
C ASN A 428 -26.35 22.29 -4.26
N ASP A 429 -25.71 23.46 -4.30
CA ASP A 429 -26.40 24.63 -3.77
C ASP A 429 -26.00 25.92 -4.49
N SER A 430 -27.02 26.57 -5.03
CA SER A 430 -26.96 27.78 -5.84
C SER A 430 -26.65 28.99 -4.97
N LYS A 431 -25.40 29.14 -4.55
CA LYS A 431 -24.85 30.42 -4.07
C LYS A 431 -23.52 30.67 -4.74
N LYS A 432 -23.42 31.79 -5.46
CA LYS A 432 -22.18 32.31 -6.05
C LYS A 432 -21.08 32.30 -4.99
N LEU A 433 -20.25 31.26 -4.99
CA LEU A 433 -19.03 31.20 -4.22
C LEU A 433 -18.09 32.25 -4.80
N LYS A 434 -17.56 33.12 -3.94
CA LYS A 434 -16.34 33.87 -4.25
C LYS A 434 -15.30 32.87 -4.77
N GLU A 435 -14.58 33.21 -5.84
CA GLU A 435 -13.43 32.44 -6.28
C GLU A 435 -12.43 32.33 -5.13
N PHE A 436 -12.49 31.23 -4.39
CA PHE A 436 -11.39 30.85 -3.52
C PHE A 436 -10.20 30.54 -4.43
N LYS A 437 -9.02 31.08 -4.12
CA LYS A 437 -7.79 30.62 -4.76
C LYS A 437 -7.76 29.10 -4.63
N LYS A 438 -7.72 28.39 -5.76
CA LYS A 438 -7.61 26.94 -5.76
C LYS A 438 -6.27 26.59 -5.09
N GLY A 439 -6.32 25.73 -4.07
CA GLY A 439 -5.13 25.22 -3.40
C GLY A 439 -4.20 24.50 -4.38
N LYS A 440 -3.00 24.14 -3.93
CA LYS A 440 -2.01 23.43 -4.74
C LYS A 440 -1.63 22.12 -4.07
N THR A 441 -1.20 21.17 -4.88
CA THR A 441 -0.61 19.92 -4.40
C THR A 441 0.85 19.87 -4.82
N VAL A 442 1.74 19.66 -3.85
CA VAL A 442 3.17 19.45 -4.07
C VAL A 442 3.45 17.96 -4.02
N HIS A 443 3.96 17.44 -5.13
CA HIS A 443 4.34 16.06 -5.33
C HIS A 443 5.87 15.96 -5.33
N PHE A 444 6.41 15.06 -4.51
CA PHE A 444 7.82 14.70 -4.50
C PHE A 444 7.93 13.23 -4.91
N TRP A 445 8.23 13.01 -6.19
CA TRP A 445 8.20 11.68 -6.81
C TRP A 445 9.61 11.12 -6.98
N CYS A 446 9.79 9.88 -6.53
CA CYS A 446 10.95 9.08 -6.87
C CYS A 446 10.69 8.35 -8.19
N PHE A 447 11.62 8.47 -9.14
CA PHE A 447 11.58 7.76 -10.43
C PHE A 447 12.66 6.68 -10.57
N SER A 448 13.40 6.39 -9.50
CA SER A 448 14.45 5.36 -9.46
C SER A 448 14.05 4.21 -8.55
N PRO A 449 13.66 3.04 -9.10
CA PRO A 449 13.44 1.85 -8.29
C PRO A 449 14.68 1.44 -7.48
N GLY A 450 15.87 1.58 -8.08
CA GLY A 450 17.14 1.30 -7.41
C GLY A 450 17.45 2.18 -6.21
N PHE A 451 16.80 3.34 -6.04
CA PHE A 451 16.89 4.08 -4.79
C PHE A 451 16.25 3.30 -3.63
N GLY A 452 15.03 2.78 -3.82
CA GLY A 452 14.32 2.02 -2.79
C GLY A 452 14.97 0.67 -2.49
N MET A 453 15.53 -0.01 -3.49
CA MET A 453 16.23 -1.28 -3.31
C MET A 453 17.56 -1.16 -2.58
N ARG A 454 18.23 0.00 -2.66
CA ARG A 454 19.52 0.23 -1.99
C ARG A 454 19.40 0.17 -0.48
N ASP A 455 18.31 0.69 0.08
CA ASP A 455 18.04 0.61 1.53
C ASP A 455 17.95 -0.85 2.02
N LEU A 456 17.57 -1.81 1.16
CA LEU A 456 17.61 -3.23 1.50
C LEU A 456 19.04 -3.78 1.49
N LEU A 457 19.84 -3.41 0.49
CA LEU A 457 21.24 -3.85 0.37
C LEU A 457 22.12 -3.33 1.52
N GLU A 458 21.87 -2.11 1.99
CA GLU A 458 22.61 -1.49 3.08
C GLU A 458 22.34 -2.14 4.46
N ARG A 459 21.36 -3.05 4.56
CA ARG A 459 20.93 -3.68 5.82
C ARG A 459 21.47 -5.10 6.04
N ASN A 460 22.61 -5.40 5.43
CA ASN A 460 23.32 -6.68 5.57
C ASN A 460 22.41 -7.90 5.31
N VAL A 461 21.74 -7.90 4.17
CA VAL A 461 20.95 -9.05 3.68
C VAL A 461 21.89 -10.05 2.99
N HIS A 462 21.63 -11.35 3.14
CA HIS A 462 22.49 -12.39 2.55
C HIS A 462 22.41 -12.38 1.02
N CYS A 463 21.19 -12.36 0.49
CA CYS A 463 20.93 -12.17 -0.94
C CYS A 463 19.47 -11.79 -1.18
N ILE A 464 19.22 -11.14 -2.32
CA ILE A 464 17.89 -10.84 -2.84
C ILE A 464 17.63 -11.68 -4.09
N ILE A 465 16.57 -12.49 -4.08
CA ILE A 465 16.11 -13.28 -5.22
C ILE A 465 14.80 -12.69 -5.70
N LEU A 466 14.82 -12.05 -6.87
CA LEU A 466 13.63 -11.55 -7.55
C LEU A 466 13.15 -12.58 -8.58
N THR A 467 11.87 -12.95 -8.53
CA THR A 467 11.30 -13.88 -9.49
C THR A 467 9.87 -13.53 -9.89
N SER A 468 9.55 -13.73 -11.17
CA SER A 468 8.19 -13.64 -11.70
C SER A 468 8.11 -14.41 -13.02
N GLY A 469 6.89 -14.74 -13.44
CA GLY A 469 6.64 -15.35 -14.75
C GLY A 469 6.62 -14.38 -15.92
N THR A 470 6.71 -13.06 -15.66
CA THR A 470 6.59 -12.01 -16.68
C THR A 470 7.60 -10.88 -16.47
N LEU A 471 8.87 -11.20 -16.18
CA LEU A 471 9.94 -10.21 -16.01
C LEU A 471 10.55 -9.74 -17.33
N SER A 472 10.22 -10.39 -18.45
CA SER A 472 10.72 -10.03 -19.78
C SER A 472 10.31 -8.61 -20.20
N PRO A 473 11.24 -7.82 -20.80
CA PRO A 473 12.67 -8.13 -21.03
C PRO A 473 13.54 -8.01 -19.76
N LEU A 474 14.31 -9.05 -19.47
CA LEU A 474 15.07 -9.17 -18.21
C LEU A 474 16.13 -8.08 -18.03
N ALA A 475 16.86 -7.73 -19.10
CA ALA A 475 17.91 -6.72 -19.06
C ALA A 475 17.39 -5.33 -18.63
N ALA A 476 16.22 -4.95 -19.13
CA ALA A 476 15.57 -3.69 -18.77
C ALA A 476 15.24 -3.65 -17.27
N THR A 477 14.62 -4.72 -16.78
CA THR A 477 14.24 -4.90 -15.36
C THR A 477 15.47 -4.83 -14.44
N ILE A 478 16.58 -5.49 -14.80
CA ILE A 478 17.82 -5.48 -13.99
C ILE A 478 18.40 -4.07 -13.90
N THR A 479 18.46 -3.35 -15.03
CA THR A 479 18.99 -1.99 -15.09
C THR A 479 18.16 -1.02 -14.24
N GLU A 480 16.83 -1.10 -14.26
CA GLU A 480 15.96 -0.21 -13.47
C GLU A 480 16.01 -0.49 -11.97
N ILE A 481 16.03 -1.77 -11.58
CA ILE A 481 16.06 -2.19 -10.17
C ILE A 481 17.39 -1.82 -9.51
N GLY A 482 18.48 -1.69 -10.27
CA GLY A 482 19.73 -1.11 -9.78
C GLY A 482 20.42 -1.89 -8.67
N ILE A 483 20.16 -3.20 -8.56
CA ILE A 483 20.87 -4.12 -7.66
C ILE A 483 21.95 -4.88 -8.42
N PRO A 484 23.09 -5.26 -7.80
CA PRO A 484 24.10 -6.06 -8.45
C PRO A 484 23.60 -7.50 -8.60
N VAL A 485 23.21 -7.88 -9.83
CA VAL A 485 22.70 -9.22 -10.17
C VAL A 485 23.82 -10.05 -10.79
N LYS A 486 24.18 -11.16 -10.13
CA LYS A 486 25.19 -12.10 -10.64
C LYS A 486 24.56 -13.38 -11.20
N VAL A 487 23.36 -13.73 -10.73
CA VAL A 487 22.65 -14.93 -11.18
C VAL A 487 21.41 -14.51 -11.97
N GLN A 488 21.29 -15.00 -13.20
CA GLN A 488 20.17 -14.72 -14.08
C GLN A 488 19.62 -16.03 -14.64
N LEU A 489 18.31 -16.10 -14.81
CA LEU A 489 17.65 -17.23 -15.45
C LEU A 489 16.48 -16.74 -16.29
N GLN A 490 16.36 -17.27 -17.49
CA GLN A 490 15.16 -17.17 -18.32
C GLN A 490 14.78 -18.57 -18.78
N ASN A 491 13.82 -19.19 -18.08
CA ASN A 491 13.39 -20.55 -18.38
C ASN A 491 12.49 -20.60 -19.62
N ALA A 492 12.64 -21.68 -20.40
CA ALA A 492 11.67 -22.04 -21.42
C ALA A 492 10.34 -22.50 -20.78
N HIS A 493 9.27 -22.49 -21.57
CA HIS A 493 7.98 -23.01 -21.12
C HIS A 493 7.92 -24.53 -21.27
N VAL A 494 7.17 -25.21 -20.39
CA VAL A 494 6.99 -26.68 -20.38
C VAL A 494 5.94 -27.19 -21.38
N ILE A 495 5.33 -26.30 -22.18
CA ILE A 495 4.26 -26.71 -23.10
C ILE A 495 4.82 -27.24 -24.41
N LYS A 496 4.08 -28.15 -25.02
CA LYS A 496 4.33 -28.66 -26.37
C LYS A 496 3.74 -27.72 -27.43
N ASN A 497 4.24 -27.85 -28.66
CA ASN A 497 3.85 -27.00 -29.79
C ASN A 497 2.36 -27.08 -30.17
N ASP A 498 1.69 -28.17 -29.83
CA ASP A 498 0.29 -28.45 -30.10
C ASP A 498 -0.66 -27.94 -29.00
N GLN A 499 -0.15 -27.49 -27.86
CA GLN A 499 -0.97 -27.03 -26.72
C GLN A 499 -1.37 -25.56 -26.83
N VAL A 500 -0.68 -24.76 -27.64
CA VAL A 500 -0.97 -23.33 -27.79
C VAL A 500 -1.13 -22.94 -29.25
N CYS A 501 -2.18 -22.18 -29.54
CA CYS A 501 -2.36 -21.51 -30.82
C CYS A 501 -2.23 -20.00 -30.62
N VAL A 502 -1.34 -19.34 -31.36
CA VAL A 502 -1.15 -17.88 -31.22
C VAL A 502 -1.39 -17.21 -32.56
N SER A 503 -2.42 -16.37 -32.63
CA SER A 503 -2.89 -15.74 -33.86
C SER A 503 -2.87 -14.22 -33.75
N VAL A 504 -2.19 -13.54 -34.67
CA VAL A 504 -2.28 -12.09 -34.85
C VAL A 504 -3.19 -11.79 -36.04
N ILE A 505 -4.30 -11.11 -35.78
CA ILE A 505 -5.34 -10.82 -36.77
C ILE A 505 -5.25 -9.34 -37.15
N LYS A 506 -4.89 -9.06 -38.40
CA LYS A 506 -4.79 -7.69 -38.91
C LYS A 506 -6.15 -7.12 -39.30
N ASN A 507 -7.03 -7.93 -39.88
CA ASN A 507 -8.33 -7.49 -40.40
C ASN A 507 -9.45 -8.35 -39.82
N GLY A 508 -10.58 -7.74 -39.48
CA GLY A 508 -11.76 -8.47 -38.99
C GLY A 508 -12.59 -9.08 -40.13
N PRO A 509 -13.73 -9.73 -39.81
CA PRO A 509 -14.56 -10.47 -40.77
C PRO A 509 -15.07 -9.65 -41.96
N ASN A 510 -15.23 -8.34 -41.77
CA ASN A 510 -15.65 -7.38 -42.80
C ASN A 510 -14.47 -6.76 -43.57
N ASN A 511 -13.28 -7.37 -43.50
CA ASN A 511 -12.00 -6.91 -44.08
C ASN A 511 -11.53 -5.52 -43.62
N LYS A 512 -12.13 -4.94 -42.58
CA LYS A 512 -11.66 -3.69 -41.98
C LYS A 512 -10.45 -3.97 -41.07
N PRO A 513 -9.44 -3.09 -41.06
CA PRO A 513 -8.26 -3.27 -40.22
C PRO A 513 -8.63 -3.14 -38.74
N LEU A 514 -8.09 -4.05 -37.92
CA LEU A 514 -8.20 -4.02 -36.48
C LEU A 514 -7.01 -3.23 -35.93
N VAL A 515 -7.19 -1.94 -35.71
CA VAL A 515 -6.19 -1.07 -35.09
C VAL A 515 -6.85 -0.41 -33.90
N CYS A 516 -6.41 -0.70 -32.68
CA CYS A 516 -7.00 -0.13 -31.46
C CYS A 516 -6.16 1.06 -30.98
N ASN A 517 -6.36 2.22 -31.58
CA ASN A 517 -5.68 3.47 -31.21
C ASN A 517 -6.71 4.57 -30.84
N TYR A 518 -6.21 5.75 -30.44
CA TYR A 518 -7.07 6.85 -30.01
C TYR A 518 -8.05 7.31 -31.10
N SER A 519 -7.62 7.28 -32.36
CA SER A 519 -8.42 7.75 -33.51
C SER A 519 -9.49 6.74 -33.93
N SER A 520 -9.21 5.45 -33.81
CA SER A 520 -10.10 4.38 -34.27
C SER A 520 -11.10 3.90 -33.22
N ARG A 521 -10.86 4.14 -31.93
CA ARG A 521 -11.72 3.63 -30.84
C ARG A 521 -13.18 4.13 -30.90
N ASN A 522 -13.41 5.28 -31.52
CA ASN A 522 -14.75 5.87 -31.73
C ASN A 522 -15.31 5.58 -33.13
N ASN A 523 -14.58 4.86 -33.98
CA ASN A 523 -14.99 4.54 -35.34
C ASN A 523 -15.97 3.35 -35.32
N SER A 524 -17.17 3.55 -35.85
CA SER A 524 -18.21 2.51 -35.93
C SER A 524 -17.77 1.27 -36.71
N ASP A 525 -17.04 1.43 -37.83
CA ASP A 525 -16.57 0.30 -38.64
C ASP A 525 -15.63 -0.60 -37.84
N PHE A 526 -14.76 0.00 -37.03
CA PHE A 526 -13.84 -0.72 -36.14
C PHE A 526 -14.61 -1.45 -35.04
N LEU A 527 -15.57 -0.77 -34.37
CA LEU A 527 -16.40 -1.37 -33.32
C LEU A 527 -17.24 -2.55 -33.83
N ILE A 528 -17.80 -2.44 -35.05
CA ILE A 528 -18.54 -3.51 -35.72
C ILE A 528 -17.59 -4.67 -36.07
N SER A 529 -16.44 -4.37 -36.69
CA SER A 529 -15.45 -5.39 -37.08
C SER A 529 -14.96 -6.20 -35.89
N LEU A 530 -14.64 -5.50 -34.79
CA LEU A 530 -14.23 -6.11 -33.53
C LEU A 530 -15.36 -6.97 -32.92
N GLY A 531 -16.58 -6.43 -32.85
CA GLY A 531 -17.74 -7.17 -32.34
C GLY A 531 -18.02 -8.45 -33.14
N GLN A 532 -17.96 -8.37 -34.48
CA GLN A 532 -18.11 -9.54 -35.36
C GLN A 532 -16.98 -10.55 -35.18
N THR A 533 -15.75 -10.09 -34.92
CA THR A 533 -14.61 -10.96 -34.57
C THR A 533 -14.94 -11.79 -33.32
N LEU A 534 -15.46 -11.14 -32.26
CA LEU A 534 -15.88 -11.82 -31.03
C LEU A 534 -17.08 -12.77 -31.24
N VAL A 535 -18.05 -12.38 -32.06
CA VAL A 535 -19.20 -13.25 -32.41
C VAL A 535 -18.73 -14.53 -33.08
N ASN A 536 -17.75 -14.47 -33.99
CA ASN A 536 -17.24 -15.66 -34.66
C ASN A 536 -16.48 -16.56 -33.68
N PHE A 537 -15.57 -15.99 -32.88
CA PHE A 537 -14.80 -16.76 -31.92
C PHE A 537 -15.64 -17.37 -30.79
N SER A 538 -16.73 -16.70 -30.36
CA SER A 538 -17.65 -17.25 -29.35
C SER A 538 -18.33 -18.55 -29.79
N ARG A 539 -18.41 -18.83 -31.10
CA ARG A 539 -18.99 -20.07 -31.64
C ARG A 539 -18.08 -21.27 -31.55
N ILE A 540 -16.76 -21.07 -31.50
CA ILE A 540 -15.78 -22.15 -31.67
C ILE A 540 -14.93 -22.41 -30.42
N ILE A 541 -14.76 -21.40 -29.57
CA ILE A 541 -13.96 -21.54 -28.35
C ILE A 541 -14.81 -22.25 -27.30
N PRO A 542 -14.38 -23.39 -26.75
CA PRO A 542 -15.12 -24.05 -25.67
C PRO A 542 -14.82 -23.39 -24.31
N GLY A 543 -15.68 -23.63 -23.31
CA GLY A 543 -15.48 -23.13 -21.95
C GLY A 543 -15.38 -21.60 -21.87
N GLY A 544 -14.45 -21.12 -21.04
CA GLY A 544 -14.21 -19.72 -20.74
C GLY A 544 -13.32 -18.99 -21.77
N THR A 545 -13.73 -17.78 -22.15
CA THR A 545 -12.94 -16.83 -22.95
C THR A 545 -12.68 -15.55 -22.15
N LEU A 546 -11.45 -15.05 -22.14
CA LEU A 546 -11.10 -13.76 -21.55
C LEU A 546 -10.82 -12.74 -22.66
N VAL A 547 -11.35 -11.52 -22.56
CA VAL A 547 -11.11 -10.45 -23.53
C VAL A 547 -10.57 -9.23 -22.81
N PHE A 548 -9.34 -8.82 -23.11
CA PHE A 548 -8.68 -7.69 -22.43
C PHE A 548 -8.73 -6.41 -23.25
N PHE A 549 -9.25 -5.35 -22.63
CA PHE A 549 -9.39 -4.00 -23.18
C PHE A 549 -8.36 -3.03 -22.58
N PRO A 550 -7.77 -2.10 -23.37
CA PRO A 550 -6.79 -1.13 -22.89
C PRO A 550 -7.23 -0.24 -21.73
N SER A 551 -8.53 0.02 -21.59
CA SER A 551 -9.05 0.90 -20.54
C SER A 551 -10.56 0.69 -20.30
N TYR A 552 -11.05 1.01 -19.10
CA TYR A 552 -12.49 0.99 -18.80
C TYR A 552 -13.32 1.89 -19.72
N PRO A 553 -12.93 3.14 -20.05
CA PRO A 553 -13.71 3.97 -20.98
C PRO A 553 -13.90 3.33 -22.35
N PHE A 554 -12.88 2.62 -22.85
CA PHE A 554 -12.99 1.92 -24.13
C PHE A 554 -13.87 0.67 -24.02
N LEU A 555 -13.72 -0.11 -22.94
CA LEU A 555 -14.62 -1.23 -22.65
C LEU A 555 -16.09 -0.76 -22.58
N ASP A 556 -16.38 0.28 -21.79
CA ASP A 556 -17.72 0.85 -21.64
C ASP A 556 -18.28 1.30 -23.01
N SER A 557 -17.45 1.95 -23.84
CA SER A 557 -17.84 2.38 -25.19
C SER A 557 -18.17 1.21 -26.11
N CYS A 558 -17.38 0.14 -26.10
CA CYS A 558 -17.67 -1.07 -26.88
C CYS A 558 -18.95 -1.76 -26.41
N VAL A 559 -19.11 -1.93 -25.09
CA VAL A 559 -20.30 -2.56 -24.49
C VAL A 559 -21.57 -1.80 -24.86
N ASN A 560 -21.58 -0.48 -24.66
CA ASN A 560 -22.73 0.36 -24.98
C ASN A 560 -23.08 0.30 -26.48
N TYR A 561 -22.07 0.36 -27.35
CA TYR A 561 -22.28 0.26 -28.80
C TYR A 561 -22.81 -1.12 -29.20
N TRP A 562 -22.27 -2.21 -28.63
CA TRP A 562 -22.69 -3.58 -28.93
C TRP A 562 -24.05 -3.94 -28.37
N GLN A 563 -24.49 -3.32 -27.27
CA GLN A 563 -25.85 -3.45 -26.74
C GLN A 563 -26.85 -2.67 -27.58
N GLY A 564 -26.45 -1.51 -28.12
CA GLY A 564 -27.25 -0.72 -29.06
C GLY A 564 -27.41 -1.35 -30.45
N CYS A 565 -26.62 -2.38 -30.76
CA CYS A 565 -26.76 -3.16 -31.99
C CYS A 565 -26.97 -4.66 -31.69
N ASN A 566 -27.25 -5.49 -32.69
CA ASN A 566 -27.52 -6.91 -32.46
C ASN A 566 -26.26 -7.76 -32.17
N ILE A 567 -25.10 -7.14 -31.93
CA ILE A 567 -23.83 -7.84 -31.68
C ILE A 567 -23.83 -8.47 -30.28
N TRP A 568 -24.22 -7.74 -29.24
CA TRP A 568 -24.26 -8.26 -27.87
C TRP A 568 -25.15 -9.51 -27.77
N ALA A 569 -26.35 -9.45 -28.33
CA ALA A 569 -27.27 -10.58 -28.38
C ALA A 569 -26.69 -11.76 -29.20
N SER A 570 -25.97 -11.48 -30.29
CA SER A 570 -25.31 -12.52 -31.11
C SER A 570 -24.18 -13.24 -30.36
N ILE A 571 -23.44 -12.54 -29.50
CA ILE A 571 -22.44 -13.17 -28.60
C ILE A 571 -23.17 -13.99 -27.54
N THR A 572 -24.18 -13.38 -26.88
CA THR A 572 -24.95 -14.00 -25.79
C THR A 572 -25.67 -15.28 -26.22
N LYS A 573 -26.05 -15.38 -27.51
CA LYS A 573 -26.59 -16.62 -28.09
C LYS A 573 -25.64 -17.80 -27.97
N ASN A 574 -24.33 -17.56 -28.11
CA ASN A 574 -23.31 -18.61 -28.09
C ASN A 574 -22.64 -18.76 -26.72
N LYS A 575 -22.44 -17.66 -25.96
CA LYS A 575 -21.76 -17.64 -24.65
C LYS A 575 -22.36 -16.59 -23.72
N SER A 576 -22.48 -16.91 -22.43
CA SER A 576 -22.84 -15.93 -21.41
C SER A 576 -21.75 -14.86 -21.28
N LEU A 577 -22.14 -13.58 -21.23
CA LEU A 577 -21.20 -12.46 -21.28
C LEU A 577 -21.16 -11.71 -19.94
N PHE A 578 -19.95 -11.51 -19.43
CA PHE A 578 -19.68 -10.86 -18.14
C PHE A 578 -18.74 -9.67 -18.36
N VAL A 579 -18.91 -8.62 -17.56
CA VAL A 579 -18.09 -7.39 -17.65
C VAL A 579 -17.45 -7.15 -16.29
N GLU A 580 -16.14 -6.86 -16.31
CA GLU A 580 -15.40 -6.55 -15.09
C GLU A 580 -15.95 -5.29 -14.40
N PRO A 581 -16.34 -5.38 -13.11
CA PRO A 581 -16.82 -4.23 -12.36
C PRO A 581 -15.70 -3.32 -11.86
N LYS A 582 -15.97 -2.00 -11.85
CA LYS A 582 -15.08 -0.98 -11.27
C LYS A 582 -14.98 -1.07 -9.74
N ASN A 583 -15.95 -1.67 -9.05
CA ASN A 583 -15.94 -1.87 -7.59
C ASN A 583 -15.45 -3.27 -7.20
N LYS A 584 -14.68 -3.39 -6.11
CA LYS A 584 -14.06 -4.68 -5.72
C LYS A 584 -15.09 -5.64 -5.13
N ASP A 585 -16.07 -5.12 -4.41
CA ASP A 585 -17.06 -5.94 -3.68
C ASP A 585 -17.95 -6.75 -4.62
N VAL A 586 -18.23 -6.22 -5.81
CA VAL A 586 -19.04 -6.87 -6.86
C VAL A 586 -18.21 -7.86 -7.70
N LEU A 587 -16.89 -7.81 -7.64
CA LEU A 587 -16.04 -8.65 -8.51
C LEU A 587 -16.21 -10.14 -8.20
N ASN A 588 -16.27 -10.51 -6.91
CA ASN A 588 -16.33 -11.91 -6.51
C ASN A 588 -17.62 -12.58 -7.02
N SER A 589 -18.77 -11.91 -6.91
CA SER A 589 -20.04 -12.44 -7.41
C SER A 589 -20.02 -12.62 -8.93
N VAL A 590 -19.46 -11.65 -9.67
CA VAL A 590 -19.34 -11.75 -11.14
C VAL A 590 -18.44 -12.93 -11.55
N ILE A 591 -17.35 -13.17 -10.81
CA ILE A 591 -16.44 -14.29 -11.08
C ILE A 591 -17.08 -15.64 -10.74
N GLU A 592 -17.86 -15.73 -9.66
CA GLU A 592 -18.62 -16.93 -9.31
C GLU A 592 -19.68 -17.26 -10.38
N GLU A 593 -20.42 -16.27 -10.84
CA GLU A 593 -21.38 -16.42 -11.95
C GLU A 593 -20.69 -16.81 -13.26
N TYR A 594 -19.52 -16.23 -13.55
CA TYR A 594 -18.70 -16.61 -14.70
C TYR A 594 -18.28 -18.09 -14.64
N TYR A 595 -17.77 -18.56 -13.50
CA TYR A 595 -17.39 -19.96 -13.34
C TYR A 595 -18.58 -20.91 -13.44
N LYS A 596 -19.74 -20.52 -12.89
CA LYS A 596 -20.99 -21.28 -13.05
C LYS A 596 -21.40 -21.39 -14.52
N ALA A 597 -21.37 -20.28 -15.26
CA ALA A 597 -21.72 -20.27 -16.68
C ALA A 597 -20.76 -21.06 -17.57
N ILE A 598 -19.51 -21.29 -17.15
CA ILE A 598 -18.56 -22.17 -17.85
C ILE A 598 -18.97 -23.64 -17.74
N GLN A 599 -19.54 -24.04 -16.59
CA GLN A 599 -20.02 -25.40 -16.36
C GLN A 599 -21.32 -25.68 -17.14
N GLU A 600 -22.04 -24.64 -17.53
CA GLU A 600 -23.21 -24.74 -18.41
C GLU A 600 -22.79 -24.91 -19.89
N ASN A 601 -23.59 -25.64 -20.68
CA ASN A 601 -23.23 -26.09 -22.05
C ASN A 601 -22.83 -24.99 -23.06
N LYS A 602 -23.07 -23.70 -22.78
CA LYS A 602 -22.73 -22.58 -23.68
C LYS A 602 -21.33 -22.01 -23.42
N GLY A 603 -20.77 -22.20 -22.21
CA GLY A 603 -19.56 -21.53 -21.77
C GLY A 603 -19.75 -20.01 -21.59
N ALA A 604 -18.67 -19.32 -21.21
CA ALA A 604 -18.74 -17.91 -20.83
C ALA A 604 -17.61 -17.06 -21.44
N MET A 605 -17.86 -15.76 -21.56
CA MET A 605 -16.90 -14.75 -22.00
C MET A 605 -16.84 -13.62 -20.96
N LEU A 606 -15.64 -13.30 -20.49
CA LEU A 606 -15.39 -12.23 -19.52
C LEU A 606 -14.63 -11.08 -20.20
N LEU A 607 -15.25 -9.91 -20.25
CA LEU A 607 -14.65 -8.67 -20.74
C LEU A 607 -13.95 -7.97 -19.57
N ALA A 608 -12.63 -7.85 -19.66
CA ALA A 608 -11.75 -7.37 -18.61
C ALA A 608 -10.83 -6.24 -19.10
N VAL A 609 -10.21 -5.51 -18.18
CA VAL A 609 -9.26 -4.43 -18.49
C VAL A 609 -7.83 -4.87 -18.13
N TYR A 610 -6.84 -4.50 -18.94
CA TYR A 610 -5.44 -4.74 -18.56
C TYR A 610 -5.10 -4.00 -17.28
N ARG A 611 -4.31 -4.62 -16.39
CA ARG A 611 -4.01 -4.07 -15.05
C ARG A 611 -5.29 -3.83 -14.21
N GLY A 612 -6.44 -4.34 -14.67
CA GLY A 612 -7.67 -4.42 -13.92
C GLY A 612 -7.62 -5.58 -12.92
N LYS A 613 -8.66 -5.72 -12.12
CA LYS A 613 -8.70 -6.69 -11.03
C LYS A 613 -8.76 -8.12 -11.54
N VAL A 614 -9.38 -8.35 -12.69
CA VAL A 614 -9.43 -9.69 -13.32
C VAL A 614 -8.05 -10.12 -13.82
N SER A 615 -7.23 -9.14 -14.24
CA SER A 615 -5.86 -9.42 -14.70
C SER A 615 -4.88 -9.73 -13.56
N GLU A 616 -5.30 -9.58 -12.30
CA GLU A 616 -4.44 -9.70 -11.12
C GLU A 616 -5.03 -10.70 -10.09
N GLY A 617 -4.20 -11.60 -9.56
CA GLY A 617 -4.58 -12.43 -8.40
C GLY A 617 -5.62 -13.53 -8.63
N LEU A 618 -6.31 -13.57 -9.77
CA LEU A 618 -7.21 -14.67 -10.14
C LEU A 618 -6.49 -15.78 -10.93
N ASP A 619 -6.85 -17.02 -10.61
CA ASP A 619 -6.38 -18.22 -11.31
C ASP A 619 -7.45 -18.72 -12.28
N PHE A 620 -7.05 -18.93 -13.54
CA PHE A 620 -7.90 -19.37 -14.64
C PHE A 620 -7.37 -20.69 -15.21
N SER A 621 -7.29 -21.70 -14.35
CA SER A 621 -6.91 -23.06 -14.68
C SER A 621 -7.99 -23.78 -15.51
N ASP A 622 -7.55 -24.73 -16.35
CA ASP A 622 -8.43 -25.61 -17.10
C ASP A 622 -9.48 -24.84 -17.93
N TRP A 623 -10.71 -25.32 -17.96
CA TRP A 623 -11.84 -24.79 -18.73
C TRP A 623 -12.17 -23.32 -18.46
N LYS A 624 -11.62 -22.70 -17.41
CA LYS A 624 -11.87 -21.30 -17.05
C LYS A 624 -11.28 -20.31 -18.04
N ALA A 625 -10.25 -20.66 -18.80
CA ALA A 625 -9.71 -19.81 -19.88
C ALA A 625 -9.09 -20.67 -20.99
N ARG A 626 -9.88 -21.02 -22.01
CA ARG A 626 -9.40 -21.72 -23.22
C ARG A 626 -8.98 -20.77 -24.33
N ALA A 627 -9.35 -19.50 -24.22
CA ALA A 627 -8.78 -18.46 -25.03
C ALA A 627 -8.64 -17.14 -24.28
N VAL A 628 -7.58 -16.40 -24.64
CA VAL A 628 -7.40 -14.99 -24.28
C VAL A 628 -7.37 -14.17 -25.57
N ILE A 629 -8.25 -13.19 -25.66
CA ILE A 629 -8.34 -12.24 -26.77
C ILE A 629 -7.74 -10.90 -26.28
N ILE A 630 -6.67 -10.47 -26.94
CA ILE A 630 -5.88 -9.29 -26.63
C ILE A 630 -6.30 -8.16 -27.57
N LEU A 631 -6.92 -7.11 -27.02
CA LEU A 631 -7.32 -5.93 -27.78
C LEU A 631 -6.34 -4.78 -27.51
N GLY A 632 -5.77 -4.21 -28.57
CA GLY A 632 -4.91 -3.03 -28.45
C GLY A 632 -3.66 -3.20 -27.58
N LEU A 633 -2.97 -2.07 -27.37
CA LEU A 633 -1.81 -1.96 -26.51
C LEU A 633 -2.16 -1.06 -25.31
N PRO A 634 -2.06 -1.53 -24.07
CA PRO A 634 -2.45 -0.79 -22.87
C PRO A 634 -1.36 0.19 -22.42
N TYR A 635 -1.09 1.19 -23.26
CA TYR A 635 -0.15 2.25 -22.91
C TYR A 635 -0.63 3.04 -21.69
N PRO A 636 0.28 3.44 -20.78
CA PRO A 636 -0.03 4.45 -19.78
C PRO A 636 -0.56 5.73 -20.45
N PRO A 637 -1.38 6.55 -19.78
CA PRO A 637 -1.87 7.78 -20.38
C PRO A 637 -0.71 8.73 -20.72
N TYR A 638 -0.53 9.05 -22.00
CA TYR A 638 0.65 9.77 -22.50
C TYR A 638 0.85 11.17 -21.88
N LEU A 639 -0.26 11.85 -21.56
CA LEU A 639 -0.27 13.20 -20.98
C LEU A 639 -0.33 13.21 -19.45
N ASP A 640 -0.32 12.05 -18.81
CA ASP A 640 -0.25 11.99 -17.34
C ASP A 640 1.08 12.60 -16.87
N PRO A 641 1.08 13.57 -15.93
CA PRO A 641 2.29 14.27 -15.53
C PRO A 641 3.39 13.34 -15.01
N ARG A 642 3.03 12.27 -14.28
CA ARG A 642 3.98 11.29 -13.75
C ARG A 642 4.59 10.47 -14.88
N VAL A 643 3.80 10.08 -15.88
CA VAL A 643 4.30 9.38 -17.09
C VAL A 643 5.24 10.28 -17.89
N VAL A 644 4.88 11.54 -18.12
CA VAL A 644 5.72 12.50 -18.85
C VAL A 644 7.05 12.68 -18.12
N MET A 645 7.01 12.97 -16.82
CA MET A 645 8.22 13.22 -16.04
C MET A 645 9.10 11.97 -15.87
N LYS A 646 8.52 10.76 -15.77
CA LYS A 646 9.30 9.52 -15.78
C LYS A 646 10.05 9.33 -17.09
N ARG A 647 9.42 9.66 -18.23
CA ARG A 647 10.07 9.59 -19.55
C ARG A 647 11.20 10.60 -19.67
N ASP A 648 10.97 11.83 -19.23
CA ASP A 648 11.98 12.89 -19.23
C ASP A 648 13.16 12.49 -18.32
N TYR A 649 12.87 11.97 -17.13
CA TYR A 649 13.86 11.45 -16.19
C TYR A 649 14.75 10.35 -16.79
N LEU A 650 14.16 9.37 -17.47
CA LEU A 650 14.91 8.29 -18.12
C LEU A 650 15.78 8.83 -19.26
N ASN A 651 15.27 9.78 -20.05
CA ASN A 651 16.06 10.43 -21.09
C ASN A 651 17.25 11.22 -20.51
N ASP A 652 17.11 11.80 -19.32
CA ASP A 652 18.20 12.48 -18.63
C ASP A 652 19.26 11.50 -18.12
N ILE A 653 18.86 10.40 -17.46
CA ILE A 653 19.81 9.36 -17.04
C ILE A 653 20.55 8.77 -18.22
N GLN A 654 19.87 8.57 -19.35
CA GLN A 654 20.49 7.97 -20.53
C GLN A 654 21.65 8.80 -21.07
N LYS A 655 21.64 10.13 -20.86
CA LYS A 655 22.78 10.99 -21.20
C LYS A 655 24.04 10.62 -20.39
N GLU A 656 23.86 10.15 -19.16
CA GLU A 656 24.94 9.71 -18.27
C GLU A 656 25.28 8.22 -18.44
N ASN A 657 24.29 7.39 -18.79
CA ASN A 657 24.43 5.96 -19.00
C ASN A 657 23.80 5.54 -20.35
N PRO A 658 24.57 5.49 -21.45
CA PRO A 658 24.06 5.17 -22.79
C PRO A 658 23.43 3.76 -22.91
N GLN A 659 23.76 2.84 -22.00
CA GLN A 659 23.18 1.49 -21.93
C GLN A 659 21.81 1.47 -21.22
N GLY A 660 21.37 2.61 -20.66
CA GLY A 660 20.08 2.77 -20.01
C GLY A 660 18.90 2.86 -20.98
N LEU A 661 17.71 2.61 -20.46
CA LEU A 661 16.45 2.71 -21.21
C LEU A 661 16.11 4.16 -21.57
N THR A 662 15.71 4.40 -22.82
CA THR A 662 15.04 5.66 -23.18
C THR A 662 13.66 5.75 -22.53
N GLY A 663 13.14 6.96 -22.34
CA GLY A 663 11.76 7.16 -21.92
C GLY A 663 10.73 6.55 -22.91
N GLN A 664 11.05 6.52 -24.21
CA GLN A 664 10.16 5.93 -25.21
C GLN A 664 10.14 4.41 -25.19
N GLU A 665 11.28 3.76 -24.92
CA GLU A 665 11.36 2.32 -24.73
C GLU A 665 10.63 1.90 -23.46
N TRP A 666 10.88 2.57 -22.34
CA TRP A 666 10.14 2.33 -21.10
C TRP A 666 8.63 2.41 -21.31
N TYR A 667 8.15 3.46 -21.99
CA TYR A 667 6.72 3.64 -22.27
C TYR A 667 6.12 2.49 -23.10
N LYS A 668 6.88 1.92 -24.04
CA LYS A 668 6.48 0.72 -24.79
C LYS A 668 6.50 -0.52 -23.92
N LEU A 669 7.56 -0.71 -23.14
CA LEU A 669 7.71 -1.87 -22.25
C LEU A 669 6.58 -1.95 -21.22
N GLU A 670 6.13 -0.81 -20.70
CA GLU A 670 4.97 -0.75 -19.80
C GLU A 670 3.71 -1.39 -20.43
N ALA A 671 3.41 -1.05 -21.70
CA ALA A 671 2.28 -1.66 -22.39
C ALA A 671 2.47 -3.17 -22.57
N ILE A 672 3.67 -3.61 -22.96
CA ILE A 672 3.98 -5.02 -23.22
C ILE A 672 3.97 -5.87 -21.94
N LYS A 673 4.47 -5.35 -20.81
CA LYS A 673 4.41 -6.02 -19.50
C LYS A 673 2.97 -6.40 -19.14
N ALA A 674 2.00 -5.51 -19.39
CA ALA A 674 0.59 -5.79 -19.14
C ALA A 674 -0.02 -6.82 -20.10
N VAL A 675 0.43 -6.85 -21.35
CA VAL A 675 0.03 -7.87 -22.33
C VAL A 675 0.57 -9.24 -21.93
N ASN A 676 1.85 -9.33 -21.54
CA ASN A 676 2.47 -10.57 -21.03
C ASN A 676 1.70 -11.14 -19.83
N GLN A 677 1.27 -10.30 -18.89
CA GLN A 677 0.45 -10.73 -17.76
C GLN A 677 -0.93 -11.27 -18.16
N ALA A 678 -1.58 -10.65 -19.15
CA ALA A 678 -2.87 -11.11 -19.67
C ALA A 678 -2.75 -12.46 -20.39
N MET A 679 -1.71 -12.63 -21.20
CA MET A 679 -1.46 -13.86 -21.95
C MET A 679 -1.12 -15.06 -21.07
N GLY A 680 -0.39 -14.83 -19.96
CA GLY A 680 -0.06 -15.86 -18.97
C GLY A 680 -1.27 -16.44 -18.21
N ARG A 681 -2.50 -16.09 -18.61
CA ARG A 681 -3.74 -16.61 -18.01
C ARG A 681 -4.30 -17.84 -18.73
N VAL A 682 -3.84 -18.14 -19.94
CA VAL A 682 -4.28 -19.33 -20.71
C VAL A 682 -3.67 -20.64 -20.19
N ILE A 683 -2.41 -20.59 -19.75
CA ILE A 683 -1.65 -21.79 -19.37
C ILE A 683 -1.24 -21.74 -17.90
N ARG A 684 -1.75 -22.69 -17.10
CA ARG A 684 -1.49 -22.81 -15.65
C ARG A 684 -0.73 -24.03 -15.22
N HIS A 685 -0.70 -25.09 -16.02
CA HIS A 685 0.10 -26.28 -15.74
C HIS A 685 0.54 -26.98 -17.04
N ILE A 686 1.37 -28.02 -16.92
CA ILE A 686 1.92 -28.75 -18.05
C ILE A 686 0.86 -29.35 -18.99
N GLY A 687 -0.30 -29.76 -18.45
CA GLY A 687 -1.43 -30.29 -19.24
C GLY A 687 -2.38 -29.24 -19.82
N ASP A 688 -2.14 -27.95 -19.60
CA ASP A 688 -3.06 -26.91 -20.04
C ASP A 688 -2.88 -26.58 -21.51
N TRP A 689 -3.92 -26.01 -22.12
CA TRP A 689 -3.93 -25.69 -23.54
C TRP A 689 -4.90 -24.55 -23.85
N GLY A 690 -4.65 -23.80 -24.92
CA GLY A 690 -5.58 -22.77 -25.35
C GLY A 690 -5.06 -21.86 -26.44
N SER A 691 -5.88 -20.89 -26.85
CA SER A 691 -5.56 -19.95 -27.91
C SER A 691 -5.32 -18.53 -27.39
N ILE A 692 -4.30 -17.86 -27.92
CA ILE A 692 -4.04 -16.44 -27.68
C ILE A 692 -4.27 -15.70 -29.00
N ILE A 693 -5.23 -14.80 -29.02
CA ILE A 693 -5.69 -14.11 -30.22
C ILE A 693 -5.46 -12.61 -30.06
N PHE A 694 -4.52 -12.06 -30.82
CA PHE A 694 -4.27 -10.63 -30.89
C PHE A 694 -5.16 -10.00 -31.96
N CYS A 695 -6.06 -9.12 -31.54
CA CYS A 695 -6.93 -8.34 -32.44
C CYS A 695 -6.40 -6.91 -32.57
N ASP A 696 -5.15 -6.78 -32.99
CA ASP A 696 -4.54 -5.50 -33.35
C ASP A 696 -3.37 -5.72 -34.32
N GLU A 697 -3.36 -5.03 -35.46
CA GLU A 697 -2.33 -5.20 -36.49
C GLU A 697 -0.92 -4.87 -35.99
N ARG A 698 -0.78 -4.02 -34.97
CA ARG A 698 0.53 -3.58 -34.47
C ARG A 698 1.35 -4.73 -33.90
N TYR A 699 0.72 -5.81 -33.44
CA TYR A 699 1.41 -7.03 -33.01
C TYR A 699 2.11 -7.78 -34.15
N ALA A 700 1.81 -7.45 -35.42
CA ALA A 700 2.55 -7.97 -36.57
C ALA A 700 3.95 -7.33 -36.72
N ASN A 701 4.20 -6.19 -36.06
CA ASN A 701 5.50 -5.53 -36.09
C ASN A 701 6.54 -6.37 -35.31
N ASN A 702 7.68 -6.66 -35.95
CA ASN A 702 8.74 -7.46 -35.36
C ASN A 702 9.29 -6.87 -34.05
N ASN A 703 9.32 -5.54 -33.91
CA ASN A 703 9.78 -4.89 -32.67
C ASN A 703 8.88 -5.20 -31.47
N ILE A 704 7.56 -5.29 -31.68
CA ILE A 704 6.62 -5.67 -30.62
C ILE A 704 6.73 -7.17 -30.35
N LYS A 705 6.85 -7.99 -31.40
CA LYS A 705 6.99 -9.44 -31.30
C LYS A 705 8.18 -9.84 -30.42
N LEU A 706 9.33 -9.20 -30.58
CA LEU A 706 10.54 -9.48 -29.80
C LEU A 706 10.42 -9.10 -28.31
N GLN A 707 9.49 -8.22 -27.95
CA GLN A 707 9.25 -7.80 -26.56
C GLN A 707 8.24 -8.71 -25.83
N LEU A 708 7.45 -9.50 -26.58
CA LEU A 708 6.56 -10.51 -25.99
C LEU A 708 7.37 -11.64 -25.35
N SER A 709 6.76 -12.36 -24.42
CA SER A 709 7.39 -13.49 -23.72
C SER A 709 8.06 -14.47 -24.69
N ALA A 710 9.35 -14.78 -24.46
CA ALA A 710 10.18 -15.55 -25.39
C ALA A 710 9.55 -16.87 -25.83
N TRP A 711 8.87 -17.57 -24.91
CA TRP A 711 8.23 -18.85 -25.19
C TRP A 711 7.05 -18.76 -26.18
N LEU A 712 6.40 -17.61 -26.32
CA LEU A 712 5.28 -17.43 -27.27
C LEU A 712 5.75 -17.13 -28.69
N GLN A 713 6.92 -16.49 -28.82
CA GLN A 713 7.40 -15.96 -30.10
C GLN A 713 7.44 -16.99 -31.24
N PRO A 714 7.83 -18.26 -31.01
CA PRO A 714 7.82 -19.30 -32.05
C PRO A 714 6.41 -19.70 -32.52
N HIS A 715 5.39 -19.54 -31.68
CA HIS A 715 4.01 -19.96 -31.97
C HIS A 715 3.18 -18.88 -32.68
N ILE A 716 3.67 -17.63 -32.72
CA ILE A 716 2.95 -16.49 -33.30
C ILE A 716 2.84 -16.64 -34.81
N LYS A 717 1.60 -16.75 -35.29
CA LYS A 717 1.23 -16.70 -36.71
C LYS A 717 0.48 -15.39 -37.01
N ILE A 718 0.90 -14.71 -38.08
CA ILE A 718 0.29 -13.45 -38.52
C ILE A 718 -0.66 -13.74 -39.68
N TYR A 719 -1.87 -13.21 -39.61
CA TYR A 719 -2.93 -13.43 -40.58
C TYR A 719 -3.43 -12.10 -41.16
N ASP A 720 -3.32 -11.96 -42.48
CA ASP A 720 -3.93 -10.84 -43.22
C ASP A 720 -5.44 -11.03 -43.39
N GLN A 721 -5.91 -12.28 -43.49
CA GLN A 721 -7.31 -12.63 -43.66
C GLN A 721 -7.89 -13.29 -42.41
N PHE A 722 -9.02 -12.77 -41.91
CA PHE A 722 -9.74 -13.31 -40.75
C PHE A 722 -10.10 -14.79 -40.91
N SER A 723 -10.53 -15.19 -42.11
CA SER A 723 -10.98 -16.56 -42.42
C SER A 723 -9.89 -17.61 -42.17
N LEU A 724 -8.62 -17.28 -42.44
CA LEU A 724 -7.49 -18.18 -42.22
C LEU A 724 -7.21 -18.34 -40.72
N ALA A 725 -7.18 -17.24 -39.97
CA ALA A 725 -7.02 -17.26 -38.51
C ALA A 725 -8.15 -18.07 -37.85
N PHE A 726 -9.39 -17.84 -38.29
CA PHE A 726 -10.57 -18.55 -37.80
C PHE A 726 -10.48 -20.05 -38.08
N ARG A 727 -10.11 -20.44 -39.31
CA ARG A 727 -9.95 -21.85 -39.71
C ARG A 727 -8.89 -22.57 -38.86
N ASP A 728 -7.75 -21.94 -38.61
CA ASP A 728 -6.68 -22.55 -37.84
C ASP A 728 -7.06 -22.70 -36.36
N ASN A 729 -7.79 -21.73 -35.80
CA ASN A 729 -8.37 -21.85 -34.46
C ASN A 729 -9.42 -22.97 -34.39
N VAL A 730 -10.29 -23.12 -35.40
CA VAL A 730 -11.24 -24.25 -35.47
C VAL A 730 -10.50 -25.58 -35.47
N LYS A 731 -9.44 -25.72 -36.27
CA LYS A 731 -8.61 -26.94 -36.30
C LYS A 731 -7.97 -27.20 -34.93
N PHE A 732 -7.41 -26.18 -34.31
CA PHE A 732 -6.81 -26.27 -32.99
C PHE A 732 -7.80 -26.78 -31.94
N PHE A 733 -8.97 -26.14 -31.80
CA PHE A 733 -9.97 -26.54 -30.80
C PHE A 733 -10.58 -27.93 -31.07
N LYS A 734 -10.73 -28.34 -32.34
CA LYS A 734 -11.15 -29.70 -32.71
C LYS A 734 -10.11 -30.74 -32.32
N ASN A 735 -8.83 -30.47 -32.61
CA ASN A 735 -7.74 -31.41 -32.30
C ASN A 735 -7.48 -31.49 -30.80
N ALA A 736 -7.42 -30.35 -30.12
CA ALA A 736 -7.23 -30.30 -28.68
C ALA A 736 -8.37 -30.98 -27.91
N GLY A 737 -9.62 -30.80 -28.36
CA GLY A 737 -10.78 -31.51 -27.80
C GLY A 737 -10.80 -33.02 -28.04
N ALA A 738 -10.01 -33.53 -29.00
CA ALA A 738 -9.86 -34.97 -29.25
C ALA A 738 -8.71 -35.60 -28.44
N ILE A 739 -7.71 -34.82 -28.05
CA ILE A 739 -6.47 -35.28 -27.37
C ILE A 739 -6.55 -35.08 -25.85
N MET A 740 -7.28 -34.06 -25.39
CA MET A 740 -7.30 -33.65 -23.98
C MET A 740 -8.64 -34.01 -23.33
N PRO A 741 -8.66 -34.42 -22.05
CA PRO A 741 -9.83 -35.01 -21.41
C PRO A 741 -11.06 -34.11 -21.54
N SER A 742 -12.12 -34.68 -22.11
CA SER A 742 -13.45 -34.07 -22.17
C SER A 742 -13.97 -33.85 -20.75
N VAL A 743 -14.74 -32.78 -20.56
CA VAL A 743 -15.52 -32.57 -19.34
C VAL A 743 -16.35 -33.84 -19.12
N VAL A 744 -16.00 -34.64 -18.11
CA VAL A 744 -17.00 -35.47 -17.45
C VAL A 744 -17.96 -34.45 -16.88
N LEU A 745 -19.09 -34.26 -17.55
CA LEU A 745 -20.23 -33.51 -17.02
C LEU A 745 -20.56 -34.18 -15.69
N PHE A 746 -20.14 -33.58 -14.58
CA PHE A 746 -20.46 -34.06 -13.25
C PHE A 746 -21.97 -33.98 -13.08
N SER A 747 -22.65 -35.09 -13.31
CA SER A 747 -24.00 -35.32 -12.81
C SER A 747 -23.94 -35.31 -11.29
N ASN A 748 -24.63 -34.35 -10.67
CA ASN A 748 -25.04 -34.30 -9.26
C ASN A 748 -24.32 -35.29 -8.32
N ALA A 749 -23.08 -34.96 -7.96
CA ALA A 749 -22.43 -35.51 -6.77
C ALA A 749 -21.91 -34.31 -5.97
N SER A 750 -22.33 -34.23 -4.71
CA SER A 750 -21.90 -33.22 -3.75
C SER A 750 -20.38 -33.08 -3.74
N PHE A 751 -19.91 -31.83 -3.84
CA PHE A 751 -18.50 -31.46 -3.70
C PHE A 751 -17.93 -32.02 -2.38
N GLN A 752 -17.03 -32.99 -2.49
CA GLN A 752 -15.95 -33.20 -1.53
C GLN A 752 -14.63 -32.95 -2.26
N GLU A 753 -13.77 -32.13 -1.64
CA GLU A 753 -12.42 -31.79 -2.10
C GLU A 753 -11.55 -33.03 -2.38
N PRO A 754 -10.57 -32.97 -3.29
CA PRO A 754 -9.68 -34.08 -3.57
C PRO A 754 -8.60 -34.17 -2.48
N ALA A 755 -8.94 -34.81 -1.38
CA ALA A 755 -7.99 -35.29 -0.39
C ALA A 755 -8.51 -36.61 0.19
N GLN A 756 -8.24 -37.74 -0.47
CA GLN A 756 -8.18 -39.09 0.12
C GLN A 756 -7.98 -40.15 -0.97
N SER A 757 -6.76 -40.33 -1.47
CA SER A 757 -6.38 -41.58 -2.15
C SER A 757 -5.24 -42.31 -1.43
N THR A 758 -4.97 -41.99 -0.16
CA THR A 758 -3.92 -42.66 0.62
C THR A 758 -4.33 -43.02 2.05
N VAL A 759 -5.63 -42.95 2.40
CA VAL A 759 -6.13 -43.34 3.74
C VAL A 759 -7.04 -44.58 3.71
N LEU A 760 -7.37 -45.09 2.52
CA LEU A 760 -8.19 -46.31 2.32
C LEU A 760 -7.43 -47.64 2.51
N ARG A 761 -6.34 -47.65 3.29
CA ARG A 761 -5.75 -48.89 3.83
C ARG A 761 -5.68 -48.93 5.36
N SER A 762 -6.13 -47.88 6.05
CA SER A 762 -6.04 -47.79 7.52
C SER A 762 -7.41 -47.79 8.22
N LEU A 763 -8.51 -47.81 7.46
CA LEU A 763 -9.88 -47.83 7.98
C LEU A 763 -10.52 -49.23 7.99
N GLU A 764 -9.93 -50.21 7.29
CA GLU A 764 -10.37 -51.61 7.37
C GLU A 764 -9.86 -52.31 8.64
N SER A 765 -8.83 -51.78 9.31
CA SER A 765 -8.31 -52.30 10.57
C SER A 765 -9.00 -51.74 11.82
N ALA A 766 -9.82 -50.69 11.70
CA ALA A 766 -10.50 -50.04 12.83
C ALA A 766 -11.97 -50.46 13.01
N LYS A 767 -12.53 -51.28 12.09
CA LYS A 767 -13.89 -51.84 12.18
C LYS A 767 -14.00 -53.20 12.89
N ARG A 768 -12.91 -53.68 13.50
CA ARG A 768 -12.91 -54.90 14.34
C ARG A 768 -12.30 -54.62 15.71
N LYS A 769 -12.99 -53.86 16.55
CA LYS A 769 -12.98 -53.93 18.02
C LYS A 769 -13.82 -52.79 18.57
N VAL A 770 -14.51 -53.05 19.69
CA VAL A 770 -15.47 -52.21 20.43
C VAL A 770 -16.91 -52.39 19.88
N MET A 771 -17.63 -53.41 20.36
CA MET A 771 -18.47 -53.45 21.59
C MET A 771 -19.73 -52.60 21.41
N GLU A 772 -20.92 -53.23 21.35
CA GLU A 772 -21.75 -53.63 22.51
C GLU A 772 -22.36 -52.41 23.24
N ASP A 773 -23.69 -52.49 23.35
CA ASP A 773 -24.63 -51.76 24.21
C ASP A 773 -25.13 -50.34 23.87
N ASP A 774 -26.44 -50.35 23.57
CA ASP A 774 -27.52 -49.56 24.15
C ASP A 774 -27.45 -48.03 24.14
N THR A 775 -28.12 -47.43 23.15
CA THR A 775 -29.30 -46.56 23.40
C THR A 775 -29.96 -46.14 22.07
N LEU A 776 -31.00 -46.88 21.67
CA LEU A 776 -31.83 -46.57 20.50
C LEU A 776 -33.31 -46.66 20.91
N LYS A 777 -33.82 -45.58 21.51
CA LYS A 777 -35.25 -45.27 21.65
C LYS A 777 -35.42 -43.75 21.75
N LEU A 778 -35.77 -43.07 20.66
CA LEU A 778 -36.73 -41.96 20.68
C LEU A 778 -37.11 -41.32 19.32
N TYR A 779 -36.82 -41.91 18.15
CA TYR A 779 -37.07 -41.23 16.87
C TYR A 779 -37.76 -42.07 15.78
N GLU A 780 -38.64 -43.01 16.17
CA GLU A 780 -39.51 -43.75 15.24
C GLU A 780 -40.99 -43.62 15.63
N SER A 781 -41.55 -42.41 15.63
CA SER A 781 -42.98 -42.26 15.91
C SER A 781 -43.76 -41.27 15.03
N HIS A 782 -43.21 -40.62 14.01
CA HIS A 782 -44.02 -39.65 13.27
C HIS A 782 -43.71 -39.50 11.78
N CYS A 783 -43.52 -40.63 11.08
CA CYS A 783 -43.68 -40.68 9.61
C CYS A 783 -44.75 -41.71 9.23
N SER A 784 -46.02 -41.30 9.35
CA SER A 784 -47.10 -41.90 8.59
C SER A 784 -48.29 -40.93 8.54
N LYS A 785 -48.46 -40.26 7.40
CA LYS A 785 -49.74 -39.89 6.75
C LYS A 785 -49.53 -38.72 5.78
N LEU A 786 -50.18 -38.85 4.61
CA LEU A 786 -50.42 -37.83 3.58
C LEU A 786 -49.38 -37.74 2.46
N ALA A 787 -49.19 -38.86 1.78
CA ALA A 787 -49.12 -38.87 0.32
C ALA A 787 -50.51 -39.29 -0.16
N ASP A 788 -51.29 -38.34 -0.68
CA ASP A 788 -52.32 -38.56 -1.71
C ASP A 788 -53.03 -37.24 -2.02
N SER A 789 -53.33 -37.05 -3.31
CA SER A 789 -54.01 -35.91 -3.94
C SER A 789 -53.16 -34.67 -4.25
N LEU A 790 -52.76 -34.53 -5.52
CA LEU A 790 -53.39 -33.58 -6.45
C LEU A 790 -52.77 -33.71 -7.85
N GLU A 791 -53.57 -34.24 -8.78
CA GLU A 791 -53.35 -34.23 -10.21
C GLU A 791 -54.23 -33.13 -10.86
N LYS A 792 -53.67 -32.48 -11.90
CA LYS A 792 -54.30 -31.86 -13.10
C LYS A 792 -54.72 -30.36 -13.13
N LYS A 793 -54.20 -29.73 -14.21
CA LYS A 793 -54.76 -28.71 -15.15
C LYS A 793 -54.96 -27.27 -14.63
N GLU A 794 -54.88 -26.17 -15.39
CA GLU A 794 -54.50 -25.76 -16.76
C GLU A 794 -54.49 -24.20 -16.77
N GLU A 795 -53.74 -23.58 -17.69
CA GLU A 795 -53.99 -22.28 -18.35
C GLU A 795 -53.89 -20.91 -17.61
N CYS A 796 -53.91 -19.87 -18.46
CA CYS A 796 -53.17 -18.61 -18.43
C CYS A 796 -54.06 -17.38 -18.15
N SER A 797 -53.43 -16.26 -17.77
CA SER A 797 -53.79 -14.86 -18.07
C SER A 797 -54.28 -13.91 -16.94
N SER A 798 -53.60 -12.75 -16.92
CA SER A 798 -54.12 -11.39 -16.69
C SER A 798 -54.27 -10.80 -15.25
N SER A 799 -53.58 -9.67 -15.07
CA SER A 799 -53.92 -8.41 -14.37
C SER A 799 -54.43 -8.36 -12.91
N LYS A 800 -53.59 -7.71 -12.08
CA LYS A 800 -53.84 -6.62 -11.11
C LYS A 800 -54.97 -6.75 -10.05
N SER A 801 -54.48 -6.83 -8.80
CA SER A 801 -54.60 -5.84 -7.71
C SER A 801 -55.80 -5.85 -6.74
N ILE A 802 -55.43 -5.95 -5.45
CA ILE A 802 -55.88 -5.17 -4.26
C ILE A 802 -57.21 -5.58 -3.57
N LEU A 803 -57.11 -5.63 -2.22
CA LEU A 803 -58.11 -5.85 -1.14
C LEU A 803 -58.41 -7.34 -0.82
N ALA A 804 -57.84 -7.87 0.28
CA ALA A 804 -58.37 -7.82 1.67
C ALA A 804 -59.36 -8.99 1.91
N SER A 805 -59.42 -9.73 3.01
CA SER A 805 -58.87 -9.70 4.37
C SER A 805 -59.48 -10.96 5.04
N VAL A 806 -58.90 -11.61 6.06
CA VAL A 806 -59.19 -11.37 7.49
C VAL A 806 -58.68 -12.61 8.27
N ASP A 807 -57.96 -12.32 9.36
CA ASP A 807 -57.74 -13.05 10.61
C ASP A 807 -56.84 -14.31 10.75
N ASP A 808 -56.06 -14.49 11.83
CA ASP A 808 -55.36 -13.57 12.76
C ASP A 808 -54.52 -14.44 13.75
N TYR A 809 -53.65 -13.77 14.55
CA TYR A 809 -53.11 -14.16 15.89
C TYR A 809 -51.83 -15.05 15.95
N VAL A 810 -50.70 -14.75 16.64
CA VAL A 810 -50.25 -13.70 17.61
C VAL A 810 -48.70 -13.63 17.65
N GLU A 811 -48.08 -12.44 17.75
CA GLU A 811 -47.15 -12.08 18.86
C GLU A 811 -46.77 -10.59 18.93
N ASN A 812 -46.63 -10.13 20.17
CA ASN A 812 -46.70 -8.75 20.67
C ASN A 812 -45.39 -7.94 20.63
N LYS A 813 -45.49 -6.61 20.43
CA LYS A 813 -44.88 -5.58 21.32
C LYS A 813 -45.47 -4.17 21.12
N ILE A 814 -46.20 -3.76 22.17
CA ILE A 814 -46.81 -2.48 22.59
C ILE A 814 -45.71 -1.38 22.70
N VAL A 815 -45.80 -0.16 22.14
CA VAL A 815 -46.72 1.01 22.30
C VAL A 815 -46.64 1.69 23.67
N ASN A 816 -46.53 3.02 23.69
CA ASN A 816 -47.41 3.82 24.54
C ASN A 816 -47.62 5.21 23.94
N THR A 817 -48.90 5.53 23.88
CA THR A 817 -49.57 6.68 23.26
C THR A 817 -50.55 7.21 24.32
N ILE A 818 -51.09 8.41 24.06
CA ILE A 818 -52.39 8.95 24.51
C ILE A 818 -52.33 9.78 25.81
N VAL A 819 -52.81 11.02 25.76
CA VAL A 819 -54.17 11.43 26.17
C VAL A 819 -54.50 12.86 25.67
N GLU A 820 -55.69 12.97 25.07
CA GLU A 820 -56.47 14.16 24.66
C GLU A 820 -56.97 14.95 25.91
N SER A 821 -57.51 16.17 25.94
CA SER A 821 -58.41 16.92 25.06
C SER A 821 -58.70 18.31 25.68
N GLN A 822 -59.16 19.24 24.82
CA GLN A 822 -60.02 20.41 25.09
C GLN A 822 -59.51 21.64 25.88
N SER A 823 -59.38 22.79 25.18
CA SER A 823 -60.33 23.93 25.33
C SER A 823 -59.96 25.14 24.44
N SER A 824 -60.96 25.61 23.67
CA SER A 824 -61.30 26.99 23.28
C SER A 824 -60.23 28.00 22.78
N ILE A 825 -60.55 28.49 21.58
CA ILE A 825 -60.03 29.61 20.80
C ILE A 825 -60.06 30.96 21.56
N THR A 826 -58.95 31.71 21.53
CA THR A 826 -58.95 33.17 21.35
C THR A 826 -57.74 33.62 20.51
N ASN A 827 -58.01 34.42 19.49
CA ASN A 827 -57.05 35.02 18.57
C ASN A 827 -56.20 36.09 19.27
N VAL A 828 -54.87 36.01 19.16
CA VAL A 828 -53.97 37.17 19.21
C VAL A 828 -52.83 36.95 18.21
N SER A 829 -52.70 37.88 17.27
CA SER A 829 -51.56 37.95 16.34
C SER A 829 -50.30 38.39 17.08
N CYS A 830 -49.15 37.82 16.72
CA CYS A 830 -47.84 38.45 16.91
C CYS A 830 -46.80 37.85 15.96
N ASP A 831 -46.52 38.59 14.88
CA ASP A 831 -45.32 38.49 14.07
C ASP A 831 -44.08 38.80 14.92
N LEU A 832 -43.16 37.85 15.14
CA LEU A 832 -41.78 38.15 15.50
C LEU A 832 -40.79 37.19 14.82
N LYS A 833 -40.11 37.73 13.80
CA LYS A 833 -39.00 37.12 13.05
C LYS A 833 -37.76 36.94 13.96
N PRO A 834 -36.97 35.85 13.80
CA PRO A 834 -35.74 35.69 14.56
C PRO A 834 -34.63 36.64 14.08
N LEU A 835 -34.22 37.52 14.99
CA LEU A 835 -33.04 38.39 14.94
C LEU A 835 -31.80 37.60 15.33
N VAL A 836 -30.93 37.25 14.38
CA VAL A 836 -29.48 37.16 14.64
C VAL A 836 -28.74 37.81 13.47
N LYS A 837 -28.65 39.14 13.53
CA LYS A 837 -27.76 39.92 12.68
C LYS A 837 -26.31 39.60 13.08
N LYS A 838 -25.53 39.07 12.13
CA LYS A 838 -24.06 39.08 12.18
C LYS A 838 -23.60 40.50 12.51
N ARG A 839 -23.06 40.74 13.71
CA ARG A 839 -22.31 41.96 14.00
C ARG A 839 -21.01 41.90 13.19
N LYS A 840 -20.97 42.66 12.10
CA LYS A 840 -19.70 43.15 11.55
C LYS A 840 -19.10 44.04 12.64
N LEU A 841 -18.05 43.58 13.31
CA LEU A 841 -17.16 44.49 14.02
C LEU A 841 -16.51 45.37 12.95
N LYS A 842 -16.93 46.64 12.87
CA LYS A 842 -16.12 47.70 12.28
C LYS A 842 -14.93 47.88 13.22
N ILE A 843 -13.80 47.27 12.89
CA ILE A 843 -12.53 47.76 13.39
C ILE A 843 -12.25 49.02 12.58
N ILE A 844 -12.32 50.18 13.24
CA ILE A 844 -11.77 51.42 12.72
C ILE A 844 -10.26 51.17 12.60
N PRO A 845 -9.62 51.39 11.44
CA PRO A 845 -8.17 51.29 11.35
C PRO A 845 -7.61 52.35 12.27
N ASN A 846 -6.94 51.92 13.34
CA ASN A 846 -5.91 52.78 13.92
C ASN A 846 -4.77 52.73 12.90
N GLU A 847 -4.57 53.84 12.21
CA GLU A 847 -3.32 54.11 11.50
C GLU A 847 -2.19 54.00 12.52
N ILE A 848 -1.50 52.86 12.54
CA ILE A 848 -0.23 52.68 13.24
C ILE A 848 0.72 52.00 12.26
N GLU A 849 1.80 52.70 11.98
CA GLU A 849 2.91 52.41 11.07
C GLU A 849 3.46 50.97 11.25
N GLU A 850 3.20 50.08 10.28
CA GLU A 850 3.66 48.68 10.29
C GLU A 850 5.15 48.48 9.96
N THR A 851 5.99 49.51 9.99
CA THR A 851 7.43 49.40 9.72
C THR A 851 8.31 49.42 10.98
N ASN A 852 7.78 49.82 12.14
CA ASN A 852 8.59 49.99 13.37
C ASN A 852 8.54 48.81 14.36
N THR A 853 7.55 47.92 14.29
CA THR A 853 7.35 46.83 15.28
C THR A 853 8.30 45.64 15.11
N VAL A 854 8.74 45.34 13.89
CA VAL A 854 9.74 44.28 13.61
C VAL A 854 11.15 44.72 14.07
N VAL A 855 11.49 46.00 13.88
CA VAL A 855 12.76 46.59 14.34
C VAL A 855 12.82 46.67 15.87
N ALA A 856 11.70 46.99 16.53
CA ALA A 856 11.61 47.06 18.00
C ALA A 856 11.76 45.67 18.68
N LYS A 857 11.20 44.60 18.08
CA LYS A 857 11.37 43.23 18.57
C LYS A 857 12.82 42.74 18.46
N ASN A 858 13.49 43.04 17.35
CA ASN A 858 14.91 42.69 17.15
C ASN A 858 15.85 43.45 18.11
N LYS A 859 15.58 44.74 18.40
CA LYS A 859 16.33 45.51 19.42
C LYS A 859 16.21 44.90 20.82
N THR A 860 15.01 44.44 21.18
CA THR A 860 14.74 43.86 22.51
C THR A 860 15.46 42.54 22.73
N ILE A 861 15.43 41.65 21.73
CA ILE A 861 16.11 40.34 21.79
C ILE A 861 17.63 40.52 21.88
N ASN A 862 18.21 41.43 21.08
CA ASN A 862 19.64 41.71 21.09
C ASN A 862 20.12 42.30 22.43
N PHE A 863 19.37 43.27 22.98
CA PHE A 863 19.68 43.85 24.28
C PHE A 863 19.62 42.82 25.41
N MET A 864 18.54 42.01 25.47
CA MET A 864 18.37 40.99 26.50
C MET A 864 19.45 39.89 26.44
N THR A 865 19.94 39.57 25.24
CA THR A 865 21.05 38.63 25.03
C THR A 865 22.36 39.21 25.57
N LYS A 866 22.63 40.49 25.33
CA LYS A 866 23.81 41.20 25.87
C LYS A 866 23.76 41.28 27.40
N VAL A 867 22.63 41.67 27.99
CA VAL A 867 22.44 41.71 29.45
C VAL A 867 22.73 40.34 30.08
N ARG A 868 22.21 39.26 29.48
CA ARG A 868 22.40 37.89 29.99
C ARG A 868 23.85 37.41 29.91
N SER A 869 24.64 37.94 28.96
CA SER A 869 26.07 37.65 28.87
C SER A 869 26.92 38.34 29.94
N VAL A 870 26.49 39.52 30.39
CA VAL A 870 27.17 40.32 31.42
C VAL A 870 26.74 39.91 32.83
N LEU A 871 25.44 39.71 33.05
CA LEU A 871 24.85 39.28 34.32
C LEU A 871 24.77 37.74 34.35
N LYS A 872 25.91 37.09 34.59
CA LYS A 872 26.02 35.62 34.63
C LYS A 872 25.27 34.98 35.80
N ASP A 873 25.05 35.74 36.87
CA ASP A 873 24.27 35.31 38.03
C ASP A 873 22.76 35.35 37.72
N LYS A 874 22.10 34.19 37.86
CA LYS A 874 20.71 33.99 37.50
C LYS A 874 19.74 34.77 38.40
N GLU A 875 20.11 34.99 39.66
CA GLU A 875 19.29 35.72 40.64
C GLU A 875 19.39 37.23 40.40
N ILE A 876 20.61 37.73 40.17
CA ILE A 876 20.86 39.14 39.82
C ILE A 876 20.19 39.50 38.48
N TYR A 877 20.27 38.62 37.48
CA TYR A 877 19.59 38.80 36.20
C TYR A 877 18.06 38.85 36.36
N SER A 878 17.47 37.93 37.14
CA SER A 878 16.02 37.92 37.39
C SER A 878 15.55 39.20 38.10
N ASN A 879 16.29 39.64 39.13
CA ASN A 879 16.01 40.86 39.87
C ASN A 879 16.14 42.11 38.97
N PHE A 880 17.16 42.16 38.13
CA PHE A 880 17.34 43.23 37.14
C PHE A 880 16.16 43.30 36.15
N VAL A 881 15.73 42.16 35.60
CA VAL A 881 14.59 42.11 34.67
C VAL A 881 13.29 42.53 35.36
N CYS A 882 13.08 42.13 36.61
CA CYS A 882 11.92 42.54 37.41
C CYS A 882 11.91 44.07 37.63
N LEU A 883 13.08 44.63 37.94
CA LEU A 883 13.28 46.06 38.21
C LEU A 883 13.04 46.90 36.94
N VAL A 884 13.51 46.45 35.78
CA VAL A 884 13.22 47.06 34.47
C VAL A 884 11.72 46.99 34.13
N LYS A 885 11.07 45.83 34.33
CA LYS A 885 9.63 45.68 34.12
C LYS A 885 8.82 46.61 35.03
N LYS A 886 9.21 46.72 36.30
CA LYS A 886 8.57 47.61 37.28
C LYS A 886 8.65 49.07 36.85
N TYR A 887 9.82 49.52 36.39
CA TYR A 887 10.00 50.88 35.86
C TYR A 887 9.19 51.15 34.58
N MET A 888 9.07 50.17 33.69
CA MET A 888 8.24 50.32 32.48
C MET A 888 6.75 50.55 32.80
N ILE A 889 6.28 50.05 33.94
CA ILE A 889 4.91 50.22 34.43
C ILE A 889 4.77 51.52 35.23
N GLU A 890 5.65 51.75 36.21
CA GLU A 890 5.50 52.85 37.19
C GLU A 890 6.07 54.19 36.70
N ARG A 891 6.99 54.18 35.71
CA ARG A 891 7.71 55.35 35.16
C ARG A 891 8.39 56.25 36.21
N ASN A 892 8.63 55.74 37.43
CA ASN A 892 9.29 56.45 38.52
C ASN A 892 10.83 56.29 38.46
N CYS A 893 11.54 57.33 38.01
CA CYS A 893 12.99 57.30 37.81
C CYS A 893 13.80 57.25 39.11
N LYS A 894 13.38 57.96 40.16
CA LYS A 894 14.13 58.04 41.43
C LYS A 894 14.21 56.69 42.11
N ASN A 895 13.06 56.01 42.24
CA ASN A 895 13.01 54.65 42.80
C ASN A 895 13.78 53.63 41.94
N PHE A 896 13.77 53.81 40.62
CA PHE A 896 14.50 52.94 39.71
C PHE A 896 16.02 53.07 39.88
N ILE A 897 16.53 54.30 39.96
CA ILE A 897 17.95 54.58 40.20
C ILE A 897 18.41 54.03 41.55
N GLU A 898 17.65 54.28 42.64
CA GLU A 898 17.98 53.74 43.96
C GLU A 898 18.00 52.20 43.98
N SER A 899 17.08 51.57 43.25
CA SER A 899 17.01 50.11 43.16
C SER A 899 18.17 49.56 42.32
N LEU A 900 18.59 50.26 41.26
CA LEU A 900 19.78 49.91 40.47
C LEU A 900 21.06 50.06 41.29
N ASP A 901 21.17 51.11 42.11
CA ASP A 901 22.32 51.33 43.00
C ASP A 901 22.41 50.24 44.08
N LYS A 902 21.26 49.77 44.59
CA LYS A 902 21.20 48.63 45.52
C LYS A 902 21.54 47.30 44.85
N LEU A 903 21.09 47.09 43.61
CA LEU A 903 21.36 45.85 42.87
C LEU A 903 22.83 45.79 42.41
N PHE A 904 23.44 46.94 42.12
CA PHE A 904 24.83 47.07 41.69
C PHE A 904 25.60 48.09 42.57
N PRO A 905 25.97 47.69 43.81
CA PRO A 905 26.73 48.55 44.71
C PRO A 905 28.15 48.83 44.17
N ASN A 906 28.77 47.85 43.52
CA ASN A 906 30.06 48.00 42.82
C ASN A 906 29.84 47.93 41.29
N LYS A 907 29.80 49.09 40.64
CA LYS A 907 29.55 49.18 39.18
C LYS A 907 30.84 48.99 38.39
N THR A 908 31.11 47.76 37.97
CA THR A 908 32.21 47.46 37.04
C THR A 908 31.95 48.09 35.66
N PRO A 909 32.97 48.30 34.82
CA PRO A 909 32.79 48.90 33.48
C PRO A 909 31.74 48.19 32.62
N ASN A 910 31.64 46.85 32.74
CA ASN A 910 30.64 46.05 32.03
C ASN A 910 29.21 46.33 32.52
N ILE A 911 29.02 46.54 33.83
CA ILE A 911 27.72 46.88 34.41
C ILE A 911 27.33 48.31 34.02
N ILE A 912 28.28 49.24 34.02
CA ILE A 912 28.04 50.61 33.52
C ILE A 912 27.62 50.55 32.05
N GLY A 913 28.28 49.74 31.23
CA GLY A 913 27.87 49.50 29.83
C GLY A 913 26.43 49.01 29.70
N VAL A 914 25.99 48.07 30.53
CA VAL A 914 24.58 47.60 30.55
C VAL A 914 23.59 48.71 30.97
N ILE A 915 23.97 49.56 31.93
CA ILE A 915 23.14 50.70 32.37
C ILE A 915 23.07 51.80 31.30
N LEU A 916 24.14 52.01 30.53
CA LEU A 916 24.13 52.94 29.40
C LEU A 916 23.27 52.41 28.24
N ASP A 917 23.40 51.12 27.92
CA ASP A 917 22.56 50.46 26.91
C ASP A 917 21.07 50.48 27.30
N LEU A 918 20.74 50.47 28.60
CA LEU A 918 19.38 50.65 29.11
C LEU A 918 18.80 52.02 28.75
N ASN A 919 19.60 53.08 28.82
CA ASN A 919 19.17 54.43 28.45
C ASN A 919 18.82 54.50 26.96
N ASP A 920 19.59 53.82 26.10
CA ASP A 920 19.28 53.69 24.68
C ASP A 920 18.06 52.79 24.42
N PHE A 921 17.89 51.74 25.22
CA PHE A 921 16.75 50.82 25.13
C PHE A 921 15.42 51.52 25.47
N PHE A 922 15.40 52.46 26.41
CA PHE A 922 14.19 53.19 26.74
C PHE A 922 13.80 54.29 25.74
N GLY A 923 14.70 54.67 24.83
CA GLY A 923 14.46 55.65 23.77
C GLY A 923 14.48 57.11 24.26
N LYS A 924 14.55 58.07 23.33
CA LYS A 924 14.71 59.52 23.62
C LYS A 924 13.55 60.17 24.39
N GLU A 925 12.46 59.44 24.65
CA GLU A 925 11.30 59.93 25.41
C GLU A 925 11.41 59.68 26.92
N THR A 926 12.50 59.10 27.43
CA THR A 926 12.69 58.95 28.88
C THR A 926 13.18 60.22 29.58
N ASN A 927 12.54 60.48 30.73
CA ASN A 927 12.85 61.46 31.77
C ASN A 927 14.33 61.88 31.82
N SER A 928 14.56 63.21 31.77
CA SER A 928 15.88 63.86 31.83
C SER A 928 16.75 63.44 33.04
N GLU A 929 16.13 62.93 34.11
CA GLU A 929 16.81 62.45 35.31
C GLU A 929 17.63 61.16 35.07
N PHE A 930 17.14 60.17 34.32
CA PHE A 930 17.87 58.90 34.10
C PHE A 930 19.05 59.11 33.14
N SER A 931 18.88 59.93 32.10
CA SER A 931 19.98 60.33 31.22
C SER A 931 21.03 61.14 31.98
N SER A 932 20.65 62.00 32.93
CA SER A 932 21.60 62.72 33.79
C SER A 932 22.38 61.78 34.72
N TYR A 933 21.75 60.73 35.23
CA TYR A 933 22.42 59.66 35.99
C TYR A 933 23.42 58.88 35.14
N CYS A 934 23.04 58.52 33.91
CA CYS A 934 23.93 57.87 32.95
C CYS A 934 25.17 58.73 32.63
N ILE A 935 24.99 60.03 32.40
CA ILE A 935 26.10 60.98 32.16
C ILE A 935 27.06 61.05 33.37
N LYS A 936 26.54 60.98 34.60
CA LYS A 936 27.38 60.93 35.81
C LYS A 936 28.18 59.63 35.89
N LEU A 937 27.60 58.49 35.51
CA LEU A 937 28.30 57.21 35.47
C LEU A 937 29.41 57.18 34.41
N THR A 938 29.21 57.83 33.26
CA THR A 938 30.25 57.93 32.22
C THR A 938 31.45 58.76 32.66
N LYS A 939 31.31 59.67 33.63
CA LYS A 939 32.44 60.41 34.23
C LYS A 939 33.27 59.58 35.22
N HIS A 940 32.77 58.41 35.63
CA HIS A 940 33.44 57.46 36.52
C HIS A 940 34.09 56.28 35.77
N LEU A 941 33.86 56.18 34.45
CA LEU A 941 34.63 55.38 33.49
C LEU A 941 35.83 56.19 33.00
#